data_AF-A0A535J8Q3-F1
#
_entry.id   AF-A0A535J8Q3-F1
#
_cell.length_a   1.000
_cell.length_b   1.000
_cell.length_c   1.000
_cell.angle_alpha   90.00
_cell.angle_beta   90.00
_cell.angle_gamma   90.00
#
_symmetry.space_group_name_H-M   'P 1'
#
loop_
_entity.id
_entity.type
_entity.pdbx_description
1 polymer ?
#
loop_
_entity_poly.entity_id
_entity_poly.type
_entity_poly.pdbx_seq_one_letter_code
_entity_poly.pdbx_strand_id
1 'polypeptide(L)'
;ILVAAGNISRCDTQNDDRTADLLDHVGGTVITVGDNAYASGSLTEFQNCYAPTWGRSLPRTLPVPGDKDYQTSGASGYFSYFGAAAGQSGKGYYSYDLGTWHVIALNSSVSTSAGSAQEVWLKSDLAATNKRCIVAYFHYPLFSSQNGSQVWGTVQPLWNDLYAARADVVLGAHFQFYERFAQQTPAGVRDSLGGIREFVVGTGGQSWSSFGTPYPTSQVRSTQTWGVLKVTLNSASYDWQFIPIQGQTFTDAGSTACHTKGAVASVIVSPSSASPSPGGTVQLTATPQDAGDNPLLDRVVTWSSSNTSIATVSANGLVTAVASGPATITARSENKSGTAAITVNAAPVATVTVSPTPATIVAGYTQQLTASLYDANGNLLSGRIVTWSSDNPAVATVSNAGLVTAVAAGAANITATSEGKGGSAAITVNPAPVASVSVSPTAATVGVGATQQITATLHDALGNVLTGRVITWSTDAAGVATVDANGLVTAVAAGSANVTATSEGKSATAAVTVTIPVASLTVSPTAATIVVGGTQQLTATPLDANGNPLSGRTITWSSDAPSVATVNANGLVPAVGVGSANITATSEGKSAAAAITVNPVPVASVSVSPATASMYAGATQQLTATLLDANGNPLSGRTITWSSDAPGVATVNGSGLVTAEAAGTASITATSEGKSGSAAITVIVPVASVSLSPTSATILVGGTQQFTATPLDANGNPLSGRAIIWSTDAASVATVNASGLVTAAGVGSASITATSEGKSASAAIMVNPVPVASVSVSPASASVFIGTTQQLTATPLDASGNPLSGRAITWSTDAPGVATVNGSGLVTGVATGLANITATSEGKSGSSAITVPAAAPPVTLVGAGNIANCNTQNDDATAALIENIPGTVYTTGDNIYGDGSLTDFQNCYGPSWGRYKGRTRPASGHKDYQQPGAAGYWQYFGAVAGDSGKYYYSYDVGAWHVVVLNSQIDMSVGSAQELWLKADLAATAKPCTVAIWDQPRFSSTGTSVRSAVKPLWDDLYAAGAELVLNAHYRVYERFAPQTPAGVADATNGIRQFTVGTGGSTIDTFGTPIANSEVRATNLFGVLKLTLADGSYSWQFIPIAGQTFTDSGSGSCH
;
A
#
# COMPACT_ATOMS: atom_id res chain seq x y z
N ILE A 1 35.55 -12.15 -37.37
CA ILE A 1 36.52 -13.25 -37.62
C ILE A 1 35.76 -14.37 -38.31
N LEU A 2 36.30 -14.88 -39.41
CA LEU A 2 35.87 -16.09 -40.09
C LEU A 2 36.89 -17.20 -39.84
N VAL A 3 36.45 -18.44 -39.66
CA VAL A 3 37.30 -19.61 -39.53
C VAL A 3 36.84 -20.64 -40.55
N ALA A 4 37.73 -21.02 -41.47
CA ALA A 4 37.36 -21.76 -42.67
C ALA A 4 38.14 -23.07 -42.84
N ALA A 5 37.43 -24.13 -43.23
CA ALA A 5 37.98 -25.30 -43.91
C ALA A 5 36.86 -25.99 -44.71
N GLY A 6 37.23 -26.76 -45.72
CA GLY A 6 36.35 -27.71 -46.42
C GLY A 6 36.99 -29.10 -46.52
N ASN A 7 36.27 -30.04 -47.12
CA ASN A 7 36.60 -31.48 -47.09
C ASN A 7 36.69 -32.02 -45.66
N ILE A 8 35.58 -31.97 -44.94
CA ILE A 8 35.49 -32.24 -43.50
C ILE A 8 34.56 -33.42 -43.21
N SER A 9 34.69 -33.96 -42.00
CA SER A 9 33.76 -34.92 -41.38
C SER A 9 33.54 -36.21 -42.18
N ARG A 10 34.54 -37.09 -42.15
CA ARG A 10 34.51 -38.46 -42.67
C ARG A 10 34.46 -39.45 -41.51
N CYS A 11 33.55 -40.41 -41.59
CA CYS A 11 33.26 -41.31 -40.46
C CYS A 11 34.39 -42.30 -40.11
N ASP A 12 35.43 -42.39 -40.94
CA ASP A 12 36.49 -43.40 -40.88
C ASP A 12 37.90 -42.81 -40.75
N THR A 13 38.02 -41.51 -40.45
CA THR A 13 39.29 -40.82 -40.17
C THR A 13 39.27 -40.13 -38.81
N GLN A 14 40.46 -39.80 -38.27
CA GLN A 14 40.60 -39.07 -37.00
C GLN A 14 41.22 -37.66 -37.19
N ASN A 15 41.57 -37.28 -38.43
CA ASN A 15 42.25 -36.02 -38.70
C ASN A 15 41.27 -34.84 -38.77
N ASP A 16 40.04 -35.12 -39.20
CA ASP A 16 38.90 -34.21 -39.21
C ASP A 16 38.40 -33.90 -37.81
N ASP A 17 38.42 -34.86 -36.89
CA ASP A 17 38.19 -34.64 -35.46
C ASP A 17 39.20 -33.63 -34.89
N ARG A 18 40.50 -33.86 -35.13
CA ARG A 18 41.59 -32.98 -34.67
C ARG A 18 41.53 -31.58 -35.27
N THR A 19 41.03 -31.46 -36.50
CA THR A 19 40.81 -30.16 -37.14
C THR A 19 39.59 -29.46 -36.55
N ALA A 20 38.53 -30.21 -36.23
CA ALA A 20 37.35 -29.69 -35.52
C ALA A 20 37.70 -29.20 -34.10
N ASP A 21 38.61 -29.87 -33.38
CA ASP A 21 39.05 -29.48 -32.03
C ASP A 21 39.70 -28.08 -31.97
N LEU A 22 40.28 -27.61 -33.09
CA LEU A 22 40.77 -26.23 -33.18
C LEU A 22 39.62 -25.22 -33.02
N LEU A 23 38.41 -25.57 -33.46
CA LEU A 23 37.25 -24.68 -33.37
C LEU A 23 36.84 -24.42 -31.93
N ASP A 24 37.06 -25.36 -31.01
CA ASP A 24 36.75 -25.18 -29.58
C ASP A 24 37.60 -24.05 -28.95
N HIS A 25 38.73 -23.70 -29.59
CA HIS A 25 39.68 -22.70 -29.09
C HIS A 25 39.82 -21.48 -30.02
N VAL A 26 39.35 -21.58 -31.27
CA VAL A 26 39.35 -20.47 -32.24
C VAL A 26 37.93 -19.92 -32.39
N GLY A 27 37.67 -18.79 -31.74
CA GLY A 27 36.40 -18.06 -31.82
C GLY A 27 36.17 -17.39 -33.18
N GLY A 28 34.93 -16.96 -33.43
CA GLY A 28 34.48 -16.35 -34.68
C GLY A 28 33.43 -17.18 -35.41
N THR A 29 32.94 -16.70 -36.55
CA THR A 29 31.99 -17.44 -37.39
C THR A 29 32.72 -18.56 -38.11
N VAL A 30 32.22 -19.79 -38.00
CA VAL A 30 32.75 -20.93 -38.74
C VAL A 30 32.09 -20.92 -40.11
N ILE A 31 32.89 -20.93 -41.17
CA ILE A 31 32.39 -21.09 -42.54
C ILE A 31 32.96 -22.38 -43.10
N THR A 32 32.10 -23.31 -43.44
CA THR A 32 32.54 -24.57 -44.04
C THR A 32 32.45 -24.46 -45.54
N VAL A 33 33.56 -24.71 -46.23
CA VAL A 33 33.76 -24.36 -47.65
C VAL A 33 33.43 -25.57 -48.55
N GLY A 34 32.32 -26.24 -48.24
CA GLY A 34 31.82 -27.41 -48.98
C GLY A 34 32.45 -28.75 -48.59
N ASP A 35 31.80 -29.80 -49.05
CA ASP A 35 32.03 -31.20 -48.69
C ASP A 35 32.01 -31.38 -47.18
N ASN A 36 30.85 -31.06 -46.62
CA ASN A 36 30.65 -30.96 -45.18
C ASN A 36 30.45 -32.33 -44.54
N ALA A 37 29.87 -33.29 -45.27
CA ALA A 37 29.91 -34.70 -44.93
C ALA A 37 30.50 -35.44 -46.14
N TYR A 38 31.81 -35.67 -46.11
CA TYR A 38 32.61 -35.92 -47.31
C TYR A 38 32.22 -37.19 -48.10
N ALA A 39 31.65 -38.22 -47.48
CA ALA A 39 31.42 -39.50 -48.15
C ALA A 39 30.25 -39.43 -49.17
N SER A 40 29.06 -39.04 -48.74
CA SER A 40 27.86 -38.97 -49.59
C SER A 40 26.90 -37.82 -49.27
N GLY A 41 27.20 -36.97 -48.28
CA GLY A 41 26.32 -35.84 -47.94
C GLY A 41 24.98 -36.26 -47.35
N SER A 42 24.82 -37.51 -46.92
CA SER A 42 23.55 -38.02 -46.41
C SER A 42 23.24 -37.47 -45.02
N LEU A 43 21.95 -37.34 -44.68
CA LEU A 43 21.55 -36.88 -43.35
C LEU A 43 22.14 -37.75 -42.24
N THR A 44 22.25 -39.06 -42.48
CA THR A 44 22.88 -40.01 -41.56
C THR A 44 24.36 -39.70 -41.33
N GLU A 45 25.11 -39.34 -42.36
CA GLU A 45 26.52 -38.94 -42.21
C GLU A 45 26.67 -37.59 -41.49
N PHE A 46 25.79 -36.64 -41.78
CA PHE A 46 25.75 -35.40 -41.01
C PHE A 46 25.47 -35.66 -39.53
N GLN A 47 24.55 -36.56 -39.19
CA GLN A 47 24.23 -36.92 -37.81
C GLN A 47 25.35 -37.70 -37.12
N ASN A 48 26.00 -38.63 -37.82
CA ASN A 48 26.94 -39.55 -37.20
C ASN A 48 28.41 -39.09 -37.27
N CYS A 49 28.75 -38.20 -38.21
CA CYS A 49 30.14 -37.89 -38.54
C CYS A 49 30.42 -36.38 -38.49
N TYR A 50 29.52 -35.55 -39.00
CA TYR A 50 29.63 -34.10 -38.82
C TYR A 50 29.23 -33.65 -37.41
N ALA A 51 28.08 -34.11 -36.90
CA ALA A 51 27.53 -33.66 -35.62
C ALA A 51 28.50 -33.83 -34.43
N PRO A 52 29.20 -34.98 -34.27
CA PRO A 52 30.14 -35.16 -33.17
C PRO A 52 31.41 -34.30 -33.28
N THR A 53 31.75 -33.85 -34.50
CA THR A 53 33.00 -33.16 -34.82
C THR A 53 32.74 -31.66 -35.01
N TRP A 54 32.65 -31.20 -36.25
CA TRP A 54 32.39 -29.82 -36.64
C TRP A 54 31.03 -29.32 -36.17
N GLY A 55 30.04 -30.21 -36.03
CA GLY A 55 28.70 -29.89 -35.54
C GLY A 55 28.65 -29.40 -34.09
N ARG A 56 29.72 -29.58 -33.31
CA ARG A 56 29.86 -28.90 -32.00
C ARG A 56 29.83 -27.38 -32.13
N SER A 57 30.27 -26.85 -33.29
CA SER A 57 30.24 -25.42 -33.60
C SER A 57 29.02 -24.98 -34.42
N LEU A 58 28.02 -25.85 -34.63
CA LEU A 58 26.84 -25.59 -35.46
C LEU A 58 26.15 -24.24 -35.19
N PRO A 59 25.97 -23.75 -33.94
CA PRO A 59 25.31 -22.46 -33.68
C PRO A 59 25.98 -21.23 -34.30
N ARG A 60 27.25 -21.35 -34.68
CA ARG A 60 28.04 -20.28 -35.33
C ARG A 60 28.58 -20.70 -36.69
N THR A 61 28.04 -21.78 -37.26
CA THR A 61 28.42 -22.28 -38.58
C THR A 61 27.51 -21.69 -39.65
N LEU A 62 28.12 -21.11 -40.69
CA LEU A 62 27.45 -20.66 -41.91
C LEU A 62 28.03 -21.45 -43.10
N PRO A 63 27.38 -22.55 -43.49
CA PRO A 63 27.93 -23.51 -44.43
C PRO A 63 27.63 -23.13 -45.89
N VAL A 64 28.47 -23.64 -46.81
CA VAL A 64 28.14 -23.81 -48.23
C VAL A 64 28.27 -25.28 -48.63
N PRO A 65 27.45 -25.79 -49.57
CA PRO A 65 27.54 -27.17 -50.00
C PRO A 65 28.66 -27.40 -51.03
N GLY A 66 29.25 -28.59 -51.03
CA GLY A 66 30.18 -29.08 -52.06
C GLY A 66 29.58 -30.18 -52.94
N ASP A 67 30.36 -30.81 -53.81
CA ASP A 67 29.84 -31.86 -54.69
C ASP A 67 29.46 -33.13 -53.92
N LYS A 68 30.15 -33.43 -52.80
CA LYS A 68 29.80 -34.57 -51.95
C LYS A 68 28.46 -34.40 -51.27
N ASP A 69 28.14 -33.18 -50.86
CA ASP A 69 26.83 -32.85 -50.28
C ASP A 69 25.68 -33.08 -51.28
N TYR A 70 25.95 -32.90 -52.57
CA TYR A 70 25.02 -33.09 -53.70
C TYR A 70 24.91 -34.53 -54.22
N GLN A 71 25.63 -35.50 -53.63
CA GLN A 71 25.37 -36.90 -53.94
C GLN A 71 23.97 -37.35 -53.47
N THR A 72 23.41 -36.67 -52.47
CA THR A 72 21.96 -36.72 -52.23
C THR A 72 21.21 -35.80 -53.18
N SER A 73 20.06 -36.23 -53.69
CA SER A 73 19.26 -35.44 -54.64
C SER A 73 18.94 -34.06 -54.06
N GLY A 74 19.41 -33.01 -54.76
CA GLY A 74 19.26 -31.62 -54.35
C GLY A 74 19.98 -31.23 -53.06
N ALA A 75 21.00 -31.98 -52.65
CA ALA A 75 21.69 -31.86 -51.35
C ALA A 75 20.72 -31.94 -50.16
N SER A 76 19.74 -32.85 -50.24
CA SER A 76 18.67 -32.96 -49.24
C SER A 76 19.20 -33.24 -47.83
N GLY A 77 20.28 -34.01 -47.68
CA GLY A 77 20.92 -34.24 -46.38
C GLY A 77 21.49 -32.97 -45.76
N TYR A 78 22.20 -32.17 -46.56
CA TYR A 78 22.78 -30.88 -46.17
C TYR A 78 21.71 -29.88 -45.72
N PHE A 79 20.67 -29.65 -46.53
CA PHE A 79 19.60 -28.70 -46.17
C PHE A 79 18.79 -29.17 -44.97
N SER A 80 18.57 -30.49 -44.82
CA SER A 80 17.85 -31.04 -43.67
C SER A 80 18.64 -30.86 -42.38
N TYR A 81 19.97 -30.99 -42.42
CA TYR A 81 20.81 -30.87 -41.23
C TYR A 81 21.06 -29.41 -40.81
N PHE A 82 21.47 -28.54 -41.74
CA PHE A 82 21.82 -27.15 -41.42
C PHE A 82 20.61 -26.21 -41.36
N GLY A 83 19.48 -26.59 -41.96
CA GLY A 83 18.26 -25.79 -41.94
C GLY A 83 18.48 -24.35 -42.45
N ALA A 84 18.05 -23.36 -41.68
CA ALA A 84 18.14 -21.96 -42.06
C ALA A 84 19.58 -21.43 -42.22
N ALA A 85 20.57 -22.05 -41.57
CA ALA A 85 21.97 -21.64 -41.71
C ALA A 85 22.49 -21.85 -43.14
N ALA A 86 21.92 -22.80 -43.89
CA ALA A 86 22.24 -23.06 -45.29
C ALA A 86 21.57 -22.08 -46.29
N GLY A 87 20.90 -21.04 -45.79
CA GLY A 87 20.11 -20.12 -46.60
C GLY A 87 18.79 -20.73 -47.07
N GLN A 88 18.24 -20.21 -48.17
CA GLN A 88 16.98 -20.72 -48.72
C GLN A 88 17.16 -22.19 -49.19
N SER A 89 16.31 -23.08 -48.67
CA SER A 89 16.31 -24.50 -49.03
C SER A 89 16.25 -24.69 -50.54
N GLY A 90 17.13 -25.55 -51.07
CA GLY A 90 17.28 -25.83 -52.50
C GLY A 90 18.14 -24.84 -53.30
N LYS A 91 18.56 -23.71 -52.71
CA LYS A 91 19.49 -22.74 -53.36
C LYS A 91 20.92 -22.88 -52.87
N GLY A 92 21.13 -22.83 -51.56
CA GLY A 92 22.46 -22.97 -50.94
C GLY A 92 23.41 -21.78 -51.13
N TYR A 93 22.91 -20.63 -51.60
CA TYR A 93 23.63 -19.36 -51.69
C TYR A 93 22.85 -18.25 -50.99
N TYR A 94 23.57 -17.36 -50.32
CA TYR A 94 23.04 -16.27 -49.50
C TYR A 94 24.15 -15.26 -49.17
N SER A 95 23.78 -14.08 -48.67
CA SER A 95 24.73 -13.05 -48.22
C SER A 95 24.34 -12.52 -46.85
N TYR A 96 25.31 -11.97 -46.13
CA TYR A 96 25.09 -11.31 -44.84
C TYR A 96 26.20 -10.29 -44.57
N ASP A 97 25.90 -9.32 -43.72
CA ASP A 97 26.90 -8.36 -43.27
C ASP A 97 27.54 -8.82 -41.97
N LEU A 98 28.88 -8.82 -41.92
CA LEU A 98 29.65 -9.08 -40.71
C LEU A 98 30.49 -7.85 -40.38
N GLY A 99 29.92 -6.96 -39.57
CA GLY A 99 30.51 -5.65 -39.30
C GLY A 99 30.48 -4.74 -40.53
N THR A 100 31.65 -4.26 -40.97
CA THR A 100 31.79 -3.43 -42.19
C THR A 100 31.99 -4.24 -43.47
N TRP A 101 32.00 -5.58 -43.35
CA TRP A 101 32.19 -6.48 -44.48
C TRP A 101 30.86 -7.01 -44.98
N HIS A 102 30.75 -7.13 -46.29
CA HIS A 102 29.72 -7.93 -46.92
C HIS A 102 30.27 -9.33 -47.21
N VAL A 103 29.58 -10.35 -46.72
CA VAL A 103 30.02 -11.75 -46.79
C VAL A 103 29.03 -12.53 -47.65
N ILE A 104 29.56 -13.23 -48.65
CA ILE A 104 28.75 -13.91 -49.67
C ILE A 104 29.06 -15.42 -49.67
N ALA A 105 28.04 -16.22 -49.38
CA ALA A 105 28.05 -17.66 -49.48
C ALA A 105 27.50 -18.07 -50.85
N LEU A 106 28.31 -18.74 -51.68
CA LEU A 106 27.92 -19.17 -53.02
C LEU A 106 27.88 -20.70 -53.12
N ASN A 107 27.01 -21.19 -53.98
CA ASN A 107 26.84 -22.61 -54.24
C ASN A 107 27.41 -22.95 -55.62
N SER A 108 28.61 -23.51 -55.63
CA SER A 108 29.29 -23.93 -56.86
C SER A 108 28.84 -25.29 -57.40
N SER A 109 27.89 -25.97 -56.73
CA SER A 109 27.31 -27.25 -57.17
C SER A 109 26.00 -27.07 -57.96
N VAL A 110 25.53 -25.83 -58.13
CA VAL A 110 24.41 -25.46 -59.02
C VAL A 110 24.90 -24.56 -60.15
N SER A 111 24.03 -24.19 -61.09
CA SER A 111 24.43 -23.39 -62.26
C SER A 111 25.04 -22.03 -61.88
N THR A 112 26.28 -21.82 -62.30
CA THR A 112 27.08 -20.60 -62.12
C THR A 112 27.34 -19.85 -63.43
N SER A 113 26.72 -20.28 -64.53
CA SER A 113 26.83 -19.65 -65.84
C SER A 113 26.29 -18.22 -65.83
N ALA A 114 26.78 -17.37 -66.74
CA ALA A 114 26.22 -16.03 -66.92
C ALA A 114 24.71 -16.08 -67.19
N GLY A 115 23.93 -15.28 -66.46
CA GLY A 115 22.46 -15.30 -66.51
C GLY A 115 21.80 -16.42 -65.71
N SER A 116 22.55 -17.25 -64.98
CA SER A 116 21.94 -18.19 -64.03
C SER A 116 21.24 -17.43 -62.90
N ALA A 117 20.26 -18.08 -62.24
CA ALA A 117 19.54 -17.45 -61.14
C ALA A 117 20.48 -16.98 -60.01
N GLN A 118 21.58 -17.70 -59.76
CA GLN A 118 22.59 -17.32 -58.78
C GLN A 118 23.46 -16.15 -59.27
N GLU A 119 23.89 -16.15 -60.53
CA GLU A 119 24.72 -15.06 -61.08
C GLU A 119 23.94 -13.74 -61.16
N VAL A 120 22.67 -13.79 -61.58
CA VAL A 120 21.78 -12.62 -61.59
C VAL A 120 21.53 -12.11 -60.17
N TRP A 121 21.30 -13.02 -59.21
CA TRP A 121 21.16 -12.66 -57.80
C TRP A 121 22.44 -12.00 -57.27
N LEU A 122 23.61 -12.58 -57.55
CA LEU A 122 24.91 -12.08 -57.10
C LEU A 122 25.17 -10.65 -57.64
N LYS A 123 24.88 -10.40 -58.91
CA LYS A 123 24.98 -9.05 -59.48
C LYS A 123 24.09 -8.05 -58.77
N SER A 124 22.87 -8.45 -58.43
CA SER A 124 21.94 -7.60 -57.70
C SER A 124 22.40 -7.35 -56.26
N ASP A 125 22.92 -8.37 -55.59
CA ASP A 125 23.42 -8.31 -54.21
C ASP A 125 24.66 -7.39 -54.12
N LEU A 126 25.61 -7.57 -55.04
CA LEU A 126 26.80 -6.72 -55.18
C LEU A 126 26.47 -5.28 -55.56
N ALA A 127 25.41 -5.05 -56.33
CA ALA A 127 24.95 -3.69 -56.65
C ALA A 127 24.23 -3.02 -55.47
N ALA A 128 23.59 -3.82 -54.60
CA ALA A 128 22.85 -3.32 -53.44
C ALA A 128 23.76 -3.00 -52.25
N THR A 129 24.90 -3.69 -52.11
CA THR A 129 25.80 -3.46 -50.99
C THR A 129 26.62 -2.18 -51.16
N ASN A 130 26.71 -1.40 -50.08
CA ASN A 130 27.60 -0.24 -49.98
C ASN A 130 28.81 -0.51 -49.08
N LYS A 131 29.02 -1.76 -48.67
CA LYS A 131 30.15 -2.14 -47.82
C LYS A 131 31.43 -2.01 -48.61
N ARG A 132 32.45 -1.49 -47.92
CA ARG A 132 33.76 -1.24 -48.51
C ARG A 132 34.49 -2.52 -48.86
N CYS A 133 34.39 -3.53 -48.01
CA CYS A 133 35.15 -4.77 -48.13
C CYS A 133 34.21 -5.96 -48.36
N ILE A 134 34.57 -6.86 -49.26
CA ILE A 134 33.74 -8.00 -49.67
C ILE A 134 34.55 -9.29 -49.62
N VAL A 135 33.99 -10.33 -49.00
CA VAL A 135 34.54 -11.69 -49.00
C VAL A 135 33.48 -12.68 -49.48
N ALA A 136 33.89 -13.60 -50.34
CA ALA A 136 33.03 -14.68 -50.82
C ALA A 136 33.63 -16.07 -50.52
N TYR A 137 32.78 -17.08 -50.34
CA TYR A 137 33.22 -18.46 -50.13
C TYR A 137 32.27 -19.46 -50.81
N PHE A 138 32.85 -20.48 -51.43
CA PHE A 138 32.15 -21.57 -52.15
C PHE A 138 33.10 -22.72 -52.41
N HIS A 139 32.60 -23.90 -52.78
CA HIS A 139 33.41 -25.11 -52.77
C HIS A 139 34.49 -25.17 -53.87
N TYR A 140 34.13 -24.97 -55.14
CA TYR A 140 35.06 -25.10 -56.28
C TYR A 140 35.93 -23.86 -56.48
N PRO A 141 37.26 -23.91 -56.24
CA PRO A 141 38.14 -22.79 -56.48
C PRO A 141 38.31 -22.51 -57.99
N LEU A 142 38.53 -21.26 -58.37
CA LEU A 142 38.80 -20.93 -59.78
C LEU A 142 40.26 -21.30 -60.13
N PHE A 143 41.18 -21.05 -59.21
CA PHE A 143 42.61 -21.31 -59.39
C PHE A 143 43.13 -22.36 -58.40
N SER A 144 44.04 -23.21 -58.88
CA SER A 144 44.71 -24.24 -58.07
C SER A 144 45.99 -24.70 -58.78
N SER A 145 47.03 -25.02 -58.01
CA SER A 145 48.27 -25.62 -58.52
C SER A 145 48.21 -27.15 -58.61
N GLN A 146 47.04 -27.79 -58.50
CA GLN A 146 46.95 -29.25 -58.70
C GLN A 146 47.29 -29.64 -60.15
N ASN A 147 46.83 -28.88 -61.13
CA ASN A 147 47.00 -29.18 -62.56
C ASN A 147 47.73 -28.08 -63.37
N GLY A 148 48.19 -26.99 -62.72
CA GLY A 148 48.95 -25.91 -63.35
C GLY A 148 48.17 -25.02 -64.33
N SER A 149 46.86 -25.13 -64.39
CA SER A 149 45.95 -24.29 -65.18
C SER A 149 44.76 -23.84 -64.33
N GLN A 150 43.98 -22.88 -64.84
CA GLN A 150 42.69 -22.52 -64.25
C GLN A 150 41.79 -23.77 -64.25
N VAL A 151 41.20 -24.13 -63.10
CA VAL A 151 40.68 -25.49 -62.94
C VAL A 151 39.16 -25.59 -63.10
N TRP A 152 38.38 -24.61 -62.61
CA TRP A 152 36.92 -24.58 -62.82
C TRP A 152 36.44 -23.31 -63.52
N GLY A 153 36.48 -23.31 -64.85
CA GLY A 153 35.90 -22.22 -65.65
C GLY A 153 34.39 -22.02 -65.46
N THR A 154 33.68 -22.96 -64.83
CA THR A 154 32.25 -22.83 -64.55
C THR A 154 31.94 -21.69 -63.58
N VAL A 155 32.79 -21.44 -62.58
CA VAL A 155 32.62 -20.34 -61.61
C VAL A 155 33.19 -19.00 -62.11
N GLN A 156 33.75 -18.98 -63.33
CA GLN A 156 34.30 -17.78 -63.96
C GLN A 156 33.31 -16.60 -63.98
N PRO A 157 32.01 -16.76 -64.29
CA PRO A 157 31.08 -15.64 -64.29
C PRO A 157 30.92 -15.02 -62.89
N LEU A 158 30.83 -15.85 -61.85
CA LEU A 158 30.77 -15.36 -60.46
C LEU A 158 32.04 -14.60 -60.08
N TRP A 159 33.21 -15.10 -60.49
CA TRP A 159 34.49 -14.43 -60.29
C TRP A 159 34.61 -13.11 -61.03
N ASN A 160 34.07 -13.02 -62.24
CA ASN A 160 34.03 -11.78 -63.00
C ASN A 160 33.20 -10.72 -62.27
N ASP A 161 32.05 -11.10 -61.73
CA ASP A 161 31.18 -10.18 -60.99
C ASP A 161 31.79 -9.76 -59.65
N LEU A 162 32.35 -10.70 -58.90
CA LEU A 162 33.07 -10.43 -57.65
C LEU A 162 34.26 -9.48 -57.89
N TYR A 163 35.04 -9.71 -58.95
CA TYR A 163 36.18 -8.86 -59.27
C TYR A 163 35.74 -7.47 -59.74
N ALA A 164 34.69 -7.38 -60.56
CA ALA A 164 34.11 -6.10 -60.98
C ALA A 164 33.56 -5.31 -59.78
N ALA A 165 33.05 -6.00 -58.76
CA ALA A 165 32.64 -5.39 -57.49
C ALA A 165 33.80 -5.08 -56.53
N ARG A 166 35.05 -5.37 -56.92
CA ARG A 166 36.27 -5.22 -56.11
C ARG A 166 36.28 -6.08 -54.85
N ALA A 167 35.75 -7.30 -54.93
CA ALA A 167 35.88 -8.26 -53.85
C ALA A 167 37.35 -8.51 -53.46
N ASP A 168 37.59 -8.74 -52.18
CA ASP A 168 38.92 -8.77 -51.61
C ASP A 168 39.45 -10.19 -51.46
N VAL A 169 38.57 -11.10 -51.04
CA VAL A 169 38.92 -12.47 -50.68
C VAL A 169 37.90 -13.45 -51.22
N VAL A 170 38.39 -14.54 -51.82
CA VAL A 170 37.58 -15.72 -52.16
C VAL A 170 38.17 -16.95 -51.48
N LEU A 171 37.33 -17.74 -50.83
CA LEU A 171 37.72 -19.00 -50.19
C LEU A 171 37.08 -20.18 -50.92
N GLY A 172 37.91 -21.13 -51.36
CA GLY A 172 37.56 -22.42 -51.97
C GLY A 172 38.11 -23.60 -51.19
N ALA A 173 37.65 -24.83 -51.42
CA ALA A 173 38.19 -25.99 -50.70
C ALA A 173 38.08 -27.35 -51.39
N HIS A 174 37.66 -27.45 -52.66
CA HIS A 174 37.55 -28.75 -53.36
C HIS A 174 38.81 -29.63 -53.34
N PHE A 175 40.00 -29.02 -53.32
CA PHE A 175 41.26 -29.76 -53.23
C PHE A 175 41.78 -29.85 -51.83
N GLN A 176 42.26 -31.04 -51.46
CA GLN A 176 42.69 -31.35 -50.11
C GLN A 176 44.12 -30.87 -49.80
N PHE A 177 44.35 -29.57 -49.90
CA PHE A 177 45.58 -28.88 -49.52
C PHE A 177 45.29 -27.43 -49.14
N TYR A 178 46.30 -26.75 -48.58
CA TYR A 178 46.29 -25.29 -48.42
C TYR A 178 47.00 -24.64 -49.59
N GLU A 179 46.37 -23.64 -50.21
CA GLU A 179 47.02 -22.78 -51.20
C GLU A 179 46.53 -21.34 -51.09
N ARG A 180 47.45 -20.37 -51.15
CA ARG A 180 47.13 -18.94 -51.19
C ARG A 180 47.73 -18.32 -52.44
N PHE A 181 46.93 -17.52 -53.13
CA PHE A 181 47.32 -16.79 -54.32
C PHE A 181 47.66 -15.32 -54.02
N ALA A 182 48.37 -14.68 -54.95
CA ALA A 182 48.46 -13.23 -55.02
C ALA A 182 47.07 -12.65 -55.35
N GLN A 183 46.86 -11.37 -55.02
CA GLN A 183 45.70 -10.64 -55.55
C GLN A 183 45.74 -10.69 -57.07
N GLN A 184 44.65 -11.16 -57.68
CA GLN A 184 44.62 -11.51 -59.08
C GLN A 184 43.27 -11.24 -59.75
N THR A 185 43.32 -11.09 -61.07
CA THR A 185 42.16 -10.98 -61.95
C THR A 185 41.47 -12.34 -62.11
N PRO A 186 40.23 -12.37 -62.63
CA PRO A 186 39.55 -13.61 -62.98
C PRO A 186 40.25 -14.41 -64.09
N ALA A 187 41.25 -13.83 -64.75
CA ALA A 187 42.11 -14.53 -65.73
C ALA A 187 43.41 -15.07 -65.10
N GLY A 188 43.59 -14.92 -63.78
CA GLY A 188 44.77 -15.43 -63.06
C GLY A 188 46.01 -14.57 -63.25
N VAL A 189 45.84 -13.28 -63.58
CA VAL A 189 46.92 -12.31 -63.72
C VAL A 189 47.04 -11.50 -62.43
N ARG A 190 48.25 -11.25 -61.95
CA ARG A 190 48.48 -10.47 -60.73
C ARG A 190 47.92 -9.05 -60.88
N ASP A 191 47.08 -8.63 -59.94
CA ASP A 191 46.57 -7.27 -59.80
C ASP A 191 46.63 -6.86 -58.33
N SER A 192 47.60 -6.03 -57.97
CA SER A 192 47.80 -5.56 -56.59
C SER A 192 46.87 -4.41 -56.18
N LEU A 193 46.09 -3.84 -57.10
CA LEU A 193 45.24 -2.67 -56.83
C LEU A 193 43.76 -3.04 -56.69
N GLY A 194 43.32 -4.10 -57.35
CA GLY A 194 41.93 -4.55 -57.27
C GLY A 194 41.70 -6.05 -57.43
N GLY A 195 42.76 -6.86 -57.35
CA GLY A 195 42.70 -8.29 -57.50
C GLY A 195 42.16 -9.01 -56.27
N ILE A 196 41.34 -10.02 -56.50
CA ILE A 196 40.84 -10.89 -55.43
C ILE A 196 41.98 -11.78 -54.95
N ARG A 197 42.15 -11.94 -53.64
CA ARG A 197 43.02 -12.96 -53.06
C ARG A 197 42.24 -14.26 -52.87
N GLU A 198 42.64 -15.31 -53.59
CA GLU A 198 42.08 -16.65 -53.40
C GLU A 198 42.84 -17.45 -52.36
N PHE A 199 42.11 -18.22 -51.56
CA PHE A 199 42.62 -19.29 -50.72
C PHE A 199 41.89 -20.60 -51.04
N VAL A 200 42.65 -21.67 -51.24
CA VAL A 200 42.14 -23.05 -51.23
C VAL A 200 42.42 -23.63 -49.85
N VAL A 201 41.37 -24.03 -49.14
CA VAL A 201 41.39 -24.43 -47.73
C VAL A 201 40.72 -25.80 -47.55
N GLY A 202 41.07 -26.77 -48.38
CA GLY A 202 40.61 -28.16 -48.22
C GLY A 202 41.38 -28.94 -47.16
N THR A 203 41.80 -28.25 -46.10
CA THR A 203 42.63 -28.77 -45.00
C THR A 203 41.83 -29.38 -43.86
N GLY A 204 40.58 -29.78 -44.14
CA GLY A 204 39.59 -30.21 -43.16
C GLY A 204 39.84 -31.58 -42.50
N GLY A 205 40.79 -32.37 -42.99
CA GLY A 205 41.15 -33.66 -42.39
C GLY A 205 40.88 -34.90 -43.25
N GLN A 206 40.53 -34.75 -44.53
CA GLN A 206 40.22 -35.87 -45.42
C GLN A 206 41.45 -36.72 -45.83
N SER A 207 42.07 -36.45 -46.98
CA SER A 207 43.27 -37.16 -47.49
C SER A 207 44.09 -36.20 -48.35
N TRP A 208 45.39 -36.41 -48.53
CA TRP A 208 46.21 -35.43 -49.26
C TRP A 208 46.05 -35.55 -50.76
N SER A 209 45.92 -34.39 -51.43
CA SER A 209 46.15 -34.30 -52.87
C SER A 209 47.50 -33.65 -53.16
N SER A 210 48.18 -34.09 -54.22
CA SER A 210 49.48 -33.57 -54.64
C SER A 210 49.34 -32.29 -55.46
N PHE A 211 50.29 -31.36 -55.35
CA PHE A 211 50.43 -30.29 -56.33
C PHE A 211 51.07 -30.81 -57.63
N GLY A 212 50.64 -30.26 -58.75
CA GLY A 212 51.32 -30.33 -60.04
C GLY A 212 52.18 -29.09 -60.26
N THR A 213 52.18 -28.55 -61.48
CA THR A 213 52.89 -27.31 -61.79
C THR A 213 52.28 -26.12 -61.02
N PRO A 214 53.09 -25.34 -60.29
CA PRO A 214 52.68 -24.07 -59.70
C PRO A 214 51.92 -23.16 -60.67
N TYR A 215 50.70 -22.77 -60.32
CA TYR A 215 50.01 -21.71 -61.05
C TYR A 215 50.77 -20.37 -60.86
N PRO A 216 50.91 -19.52 -61.89
CA PRO A 216 51.83 -18.37 -61.87
C PRO A 216 51.67 -17.38 -60.71
N THR A 217 50.45 -17.20 -60.21
CA THR A 217 50.11 -16.28 -59.11
C THR A 217 50.05 -16.97 -57.74
N SER A 218 50.27 -18.29 -57.66
CA SER A 218 50.31 -19.03 -56.41
C SER A 218 51.51 -18.60 -55.56
N GLN A 219 51.28 -18.27 -54.29
CA GLN A 219 52.30 -17.72 -53.38
C GLN A 219 52.72 -18.69 -52.29
N VAL A 220 51.76 -19.38 -51.67
CA VAL A 220 52.02 -20.30 -50.55
C VAL A 220 51.20 -21.56 -50.74
N ARG A 221 51.79 -22.73 -50.44
CA ARG A 221 51.23 -24.05 -50.69
C ARG A 221 51.65 -25.03 -49.61
N SER A 222 50.74 -25.91 -49.16
CA SER A 222 51.04 -27.05 -48.27
C SER A 222 50.10 -28.23 -48.52
N THR A 223 50.66 -29.42 -48.79
CA THR A 223 49.92 -30.70 -48.98
C THR A 223 50.09 -31.67 -47.81
N GLN A 224 50.58 -31.21 -46.66
CA GLN A 224 50.94 -32.08 -45.54
C GLN A 224 50.45 -31.54 -44.20
N THR A 225 49.58 -30.53 -44.20
CA THR A 225 49.13 -29.87 -42.97
C THR A 225 47.63 -29.66 -42.92
N TRP A 226 47.00 -30.23 -41.88
CA TRP A 226 45.59 -30.10 -41.57
C TRP A 226 45.42 -28.92 -40.62
N GLY A 227 44.29 -28.23 -40.72
CA GLY A 227 44.08 -27.02 -39.96
C GLY A 227 42.98 -26.15 -40.54
N VAL A 228 42.80 -24.98 -39.94
CA VAL A 228 41.78 -24.01 -40.33
C VAL A 228 42.43 -22.68 -40.72
N LEU A 229 41.85 -22.01 -41.71
CA LEU A 229 42.22 -20.63 -42.04
C LEU A 229 41.38 -19.67 -41.20
N LYS A 230 42.02 -18.93 -40.32
CA LYS A 230 41.42 -17.81 -39.59
C LYS A 230 41.59 -16.52 -40.41
N VAL A 231 40.49 -15.87 -40.73
CA VAL A 231 40.46 -14.55 -41.38
C VAL A 231 39.86 -13.52 -40.42
N THR A 232 40.66 -12.56 -39.97
CA THR A 232 40.21 -11.44 -39.15
C THR A 232 39.81 -10.29 -40.07
N LEU A 233 38.52 -9.95 -40.04
CA LEU A 233 37.94 -8.89 -40.87
C LEU A 233 37.94 -7.57 -40.09
N ASN A 234 38.86 -6.67 -40.42
CA ASN A 234 38.96 -5.33 -39.83
C ASN A 234 38.18 -4.31 -40.66
N SER A 235 37.95 -3.10 -40.17
CA SER A 235 37.06 -2.14 -40.85
C SER A 235 37.41 -1.80 -42.30
N ALA A 236 38.70 -1.86 -42.65
CA ALA A 236 39.24 -1.52 -43.97
C ALA A 236 40.37 -2.46 -44.42
N SER A 237 40.58 -3.59 -43.75
CA SER A 237 41.64 -4.56 -44.05
C SER A 237 41.25 -5.95 -43.57
N TYR A 238 41.95 -6.97 -44.02
CA TYR A 238 41.82 -8.32 -43.50
C TYR A 238 43.19 -8.89 -43.16
N ASP A 239 43.23 -9.65 -42.07
CA ASP A 239 44.38 -10.45 -41.69
C ASP A 239 44.04 -11.93 -41.87
N TRP A 240 44.95 -12.72 -42.43
CA TRP A 240 44.80 -14.17 -42.49
C TRP A 240 45.86 -14.85 -41.62
N GLN A 241 45.50 -16.00 -41.06
CA GLN A 241 46.38 -16.87 -40.31
C GLN A 241 45.92 -18.32 -40.48
N PHE A 242 46.76 -19.17 -41.06
CA PHE A 242 46.55 -20.62 -41.06
C PHE A 242 46.97 -21.20 -39.72
N ILE A 243 46.06 -21.91 -39.05
CA ILE A 243 46.26 -22.53 -37.74
C ILE A 243 46.31 -24.05 -37.94
N PRO A 244 47.48 -24.69 -37.84
CA PRO A 244 47.60 -26.13 -38.01
C PRO A 244 47.08 -26.90 -36.78
N ILE A 245 46.68 -28.16 -36.98
CA ILE A 245 46.39 -29.07 -35.87
C ILE A 245 47.64 -29.30 -35.00
N GLN A 246 47.43 -29.62 -33.72
CA GLN A 246 48.51 -29.84 -32.77
C GLN A 246 49.53 -30.87 -33.29
N GLY A 247 50.81 -30.50 -33.31
CA GLY A 247 51.92 -31.36 -33.76
C GLY A 247 52.38 -31.14 -35.20
N GLN A 248 51.68 -30.31 -35.99
CA GLN A 248 52.14 -29.89 -37.32
C GLN A 248 52.63 -28.44 -37.30
N THR A 249 53.54 -28.08 -38.22
CA THR A 249 54.35 -26.86 -38.10
C THR A 249 54.12 -25.81 -39.20
N PHE A 250 53.41 -26.13 -40.27
CA PHE A 250 53.17 -25.17 -41.34
C PHE A 250 52.24 -24.04 -40.85
N THR A 251 52.66 -22.80 -41.12
CA THR A 251 51.89 -21.59 -40.83
C THR A 251 51.98 -20.64 -42.03
N ASP A 252 50.92 -19.87 -42.26
CA ASP A 252 50.88 -18.78 -43.22
C ASP A 252 50.06 -17.65 -42.60
N ALA A 253 50.59 -16.44 -42.60
CA ALA A 253 49.89 -15.29 -42.07
C ALA A 253 50.24 -14.02 -42.83
N GLY A 254 49.33 -13.05 -42.82
CA GLY A 254 49.57 -11.74 -43.41
C GLY A 254 48.37 -10.82 -43.25
N SER A 255 48.54 -9.59 -43.73
CA SER A 255 47.52 -8.53 -43.71
C SER A 255 47.46 -7.84 -45.06
N THR A 256 46.28 -7.43 -45.49
CA THR A 256 46.10 -6.61 -46.69
C THR A 256 44.90 -5.68 -46.53
N ALA A 257 45.02 -4.43 -46.97
CA ALA A 257 43.90 -3.50 -46.99
C ALA A 257 42.82 -3.98 -47.98
N CYS A 258 41.56 -3.81 -47.63
CA CYS A 258 40.47 -4.07 -48.57
C CYS A 258 40.39 -2.92 -49.59
N HIS A 259 40.01 -3.24 -50.83
CA HIS A 259 39.95 -2.29 -51.92
C HIS A 259 38.91 -1.19 -51.63
N THR A 260 39.22 0.06 -51.98
CA THR A 260 38.22 1.13 -52.07
C THR A 260 37.79 1.28 -53.51
N LYS A 261 36.49 1.15 -53.79
CA LYS A 261 35.92 1.45 -55.11
C LYS A 261 36.14 2.95 -55.40
N GLY A 262 37.09 3.29 -56.27
CA GLY A 262 37.34 4.67 -56.69
C GLY A 262 36.13 5.25 -57.44
N ALA A 263 35.77 6.49 -57.13
CA ALA A 263 34.63 7.19 -57.75
C ALA A 263 34.97 7.62 -59.19
N VAL A 264 33.98 7.55 -60.09
CA VAL A 264 34.15 8.08 -61.46
C VAL A 264 34.24 9.61 -61.40
N ALA A 265 35.34 10.17 -61.91
CA ALA A 265 35.55 11.61 -61.98
C ALA A 265 35.10 12.19 -63.34
N SER A 266 35.36 11.47 -64.44
CA SER A 266 35.01 11.88 -65.80
C SER A 266 34.66 10.69 -66.70
N VAL A 267 34.00 10.94 -67.84
CA VAL A 267 33.75 9.95 -68.90
C VAL A 267 34.13 10.59 -70.23
N ILE A 268 35.08 10.00 -70.95
CA ILE A 268 35.54 10.49 -72.25
C ILE A 268 34.87 9.70 -73.37
N VAL A 269 34.34 10.37 -74.40
CA VAL A 269 33.70 9.76 -75.58
C VAL A 269 34.51 10.09 -76.84
N SER A 270 34.76 9.10 -77.71
CA SER A 270 35.51 9.25 -78.96
C SER A 270 34.85 8.52 -80.14
N PRO A 271 34.79 9.10 -81.36
CA PRO A 271 35.05 10.51 -81.66
C PRO A 271 34.00 11.43 -81.02
N SER A 272 34.34 12.70 -80.80
CA SER A 272 33.42 13.68 -80.19
C SER A 272 32.39 14.28 -81.17
N SER A 273 32.46 13.98 -82.48
CA SER A 273 31.41 14.33 -83.46
C SER A 273 31.43 13.52 -84.77
N ALA A 274 30.29 13.43 -85.49
CA ALA A 274 30.13 12.79 -86.82
C ALA A 274 28.93 13.35 -87.65
N SER A 275 28.85 13.08 -88.96
CA SER A 275 27.74 13.59 -89.83
C SER A 275 27.27 12.62 -90.93
N PRO A 276 26.53 11.55 -90.58
CA PRO A 276 25.99 10.57 -91.53
C PRO A 276 24.72 11.06 -92.28
N SER A 277 24.51 10.60 -93.52
CA SER A 277 23.25 10.76 -94.27
C SER A 277 22.13 9.86 -93.71
N PRO A 278 20.83 10.16 -93.93
CA PRO A 278 19.74 9.28 -93.47
C PRO A 278 19.96 7.83 -93.91
N GLY A 279 20.03 6.90 -92.95
CA GLY A 279 20.34 5.47 -93.14
C GLY A 279 21.79 5.04 -92.87
N GLY A 280 22.77 5.96 -92.70
CA GLY A 280 24.18 5.64 -92.42
C GLY A 280 24.51 5.37 -90.95
N THR A 281 25.69 4.79 -90.63
CA THR A 281 26.11 4.46 -89.24
C THR A 281 27.51 4.96 -88.85
N VAL A 282 27.77 5.16 -87.55
CA VAL A 282 29.08 5.53 -86.96
C VAL A 282 29.28 4.91 -85.56
N GLN A 283 30.46 4.38 -85.24
CA GLN A 283 30.76 3.74 -83.94
C GLN A 283 31.44 4.72 -82.96
N LEU A 284 30.95 4.79 -81.72
CA LEU A 284 31.56 5.54 -80.61
C LEU A 284 32.11 4.61 -79.52
N THR A 285 33.12 5.07 -78.78
CA THR A 285 33.67 4.42 -77.58
C THR A 285 33.66 5.38 -76.38
N ALA A 286 33.50 4.85 -75.15
CA ALA A 286 33.49 5.64 -73.92
C ALA A 286 34.37 5.02 -72.84
N THR A 287 35.13 5.86 -72.12
CA THR A 287 36.06 5.44 -71.07
C THR A 287 35.83 6.26 -69.80
N PRO A 288 35.22 5.69 -68.74
CA PRO A 288 35.17 6.30 -67.42
C PRO A 288 36.57 6.38 -66.81
N GLN A 289 36.89 7.47 -66.11
CA GLN A 289 38.20 7.69 -65.47
C GLN A 289 38.03 8.17 -64.02
N ASP A 290 39.00 7.87 -63.16
CA ASP A 290 39.08 8.42 -61.80
C ASP A 290 39.66 9.84 -61.78
N ALA A 291 39.80 10.43 -60.59
CA ALA A 291 40.30 11.80 -60.43
C ALA A 291 41.76 12.00 -60.85
N GLY A 292 42.51 10.91 -61.10
CA GLY A 292 43.87 10.92 -61.64
C GLY A 292 43.94 10.51 -63.12
N ASP A 293 42.82 10.59 -63.84
CA ASP A 293 42.66 10.22 -65.25
C ASP A 293 42.92 8.74 -65.58
N ASN A 294 42.94 7.86 -64.57
CA ASN A 294 43.13 6.43 -64.81
C ASN A 294 41.82 5.78 -65.30
N PRO A 295 41.84 4.96 -66.36
CA PRO A 295 40.64 4.27 -66.85
C PRO A 295 40.02 3.33 -65.80
N LEU A 296 38.75 3.55 -65.50
CA LEU A 296 37.92 2.70 -64.64
C LEU A 296 37.13 1.72 -65.51
N LEU A 297 37.82 0.68 -65.98
CA LEU A 297 37.29 -0.29 -66.96
C LEU A 297 36.19 -1.21 -66.39
N ASP A 298 36.04 -1.25 -65.08
CA ASP A 298 35.01 -2.01 -64.35
C ASP A 298 33.69 -1.23 -64.18
N ARG A 299 33.54 -0.06 -64.81
CA ARG A 299 32.36 0.79 -64.67
C ARG A 299 31.39 0.60 -65.83
N VAL A 300 30.11 0.41 -65.48
CA VAL A 300 29.05 0.29 -66.47
C VAL A 300 28.86 1.62 -67.19
N VAL A 301 28.86 1.59 -68.52
CA VAL A 301 28.54 2.74 -69.36
C VAL A 301 27.19 2.55 -70.02
N THR A 302 26.31 3.52 -69.88
CA THR A 302 25.01 3.55 -70.58
C THR A 302 25.01 4.64 -71.65
N TRP A 303 24.50 4.30 -72.83
CA TRP A 303 24.43 5.21 -73.99
C TRP A 303 23.02 5.71 -74.20
N SER A 304 22.89 6.95 -74.65
CA SER A 304 21.61 7.55 -75.02
C SER A 304 21.79 8.54 -76.15
N SER A 305 20.79 8.66 -77.02
CA SER A 305 20.72 9.74 -78.02
C SER A 305 19.78 10.82 -77.53
N SER A 306 20.15 12.08 -77.74
CA SER A 306 19.29 13.23 -77.45
C SER A 306 18.08 13.26 -78.39
N ASN A 307 18.17 12.63 -79.56
CA ASN A 307 17.03 12.50 -80.48
C ASN A 307 17.17 11.23 -81.34
N THR A 308 16.53 10.16 -80.89
CA THR A 308 16.50 8.86 -81.58
C THR A 308 15.77 8.90 -82.93
N SER A 309 14.93 9.90 -83.18
CA SER A 309 14.31 10.09 -84.50
C SER A 309 15.27 10.68 -85.54
N ILE A 310 16.39 11.26 -85.10
CA ILE A 310 17.45 11.80 -85.95
C ILE A 310 18.63 10.82 -86.01
N ALA A 311 19.08 10.31 -84.86
CA ALA A 311 20.08 9.25 -84.79
C ALA A 311 19.87 8.36 -83.56
N THR A 312 19.85 7.04 -83.71
CA THR A 312 19.79 6.07 -82.60
C THR A 312 21.19 5.66 -82.16
N VAL A 313 21.34 5.15 -80.93
CA VAL A 313 22.60 4.54 -80.45
C VAL A 313 22.30 3.22 -79.73
N SER A 314 23.10 2.20 -79.96
CA SER A 314 23.00 0.90 -79.31
C SER A 314 23.73 0.85 -77.95
N ALA A 315 23.52 -0.23 -77.19
CA ALA A 315 24.19 -0.44 -75.91
C ALA A 315 25.73 -0.54 -76.00
N ASN A 316 26.27 -0.88 -77.18
CA ASN A 316 27.71 -0.91 -77.45
C ASN A 316 28.23 0.36 -78.16
N GLY A 317 27.43 1.44 -78.27
CA GLY A 317 27.86 2.73 -78.79
C GLY A 317 27.81 2.90 -80.32
N LEU A 318 27.14 2.01 -81.06
CA LEU A 318 26.95 2.15 -82.52
C LEU A 318 25.75 3.08 -82.80
N VAL A 319 25.99 4.13 -83.58
CA VAL A 319 25.00 5.17 -83.91
C VAL A 319 24.46 4.96 -85.33
N THR A 320 23.15 5.05 -85.54
CA THR A 320 22.48 4.96 -86.85
C THR A 320 21.69 6.22 -87.15
N ALA A 321 21.93 6.86 -88.30
CA ALA A 321 21.23 8.04 -88.77
C ALA A 321 19.83 7.68 -89.29
N VAL A 322 18.81 8.37 -88.81
CA VAL A 322 17.41 8.08 -89.11
C VAL A 322 16.80 9.18 -89.97
N ALA A 323 16.87 10.43 -89.55
CA ALA A 323 16.27 11.55 -90.27
C ALA A 323 17.12 12.82 -90.13
N SER A 324 16.91 13.78 -91.02
CA SER A 324 17.69 15.03 -91.05
C SER A 324 17.56 15.84 -89.75
N GLY A 325 18.69 16.31 -89.24
CA GLY A 325 18.81 17.20 -88.09
C GLY A 325 20.02 16.85 -87.21
N PRO A 326 20.26 17.61 -86.13
CA PRO A 326 21.31 17.31 -85.16
C PRO A 326 20.84 16.37 -84.04
N ALA A 327 21.72 15.47 -83.58
CA ALA A 327 21.52 14.63 -82.39
C ALA A 327 22.82 14.58 -81.58
N THR A 328 22.74 14.50 -80.25
CA THR A 328 23.91 14.34 -79.37
C THR A 328 23.83 12.99 -78.69
N ILE A 329 24.88 12.20 -78.79
CA ILE A 329 25.00 10.91 -78.14
C ILE A 329 25.74 11.08 -76.81
N THR A 330 25.16 10.60 -75.71
CA THR A 330 25.71 10.72 -74.35
C THR A 330 26.04 9.34 -73.80
N ALA A 331 27.27 9.16 -73.31
CA ALA A 331 27.70 8.04 -72.50
C ALA A 331 27.71 8.45 -71.02
N ARG A 332 27.07 7.67 -70.14
CA ARG A 332 27.06 7.91 -68.69
C ARG A 332 27.66 6.74 -67.93
N SER A 333 28.42 7.06 -66.89
CA SER A 333 28.88 6.09 -65.90
C SER A 333 28.83 6.72 -64.52
N GLU A 334 28.15 6.05 -63.59
CA GLU A 334 27.71 6.63 -62.31
C GLU A 334 27.01 7.98 -62.56
N ASN A 335 27.46 9.04 -61.91
CA ASN A 335 26.94 10.40 -61.99
C ASN A 335 27.78 11.31 -62.92
N LYS A 336 28.62 10.74 -63.79
CA LYS A 336 29.44 11.46 -64.79
C LYS A 336 29.06 11.05 -66.21
N SER A 337 29.35 11.94 -67.17
CA SER A 337 28.97 11.72 -68.57
C SER A 337 29.92 12.38 -69.56
N GLY A 338 30.08 11.77 -70.73
CA GLY A 338 30.72 12.34 -71.91
C GLY A 338 29.75 12.34 -73.10
N THR A 339 29.99 13.17 -74.11
CA THR A 339 29.06 13.33 -75.25
C THR A 339 29.76 13.41 -76.61
N ALA A 340 29.02 13.12 -77.68
CA ALA A 340 29.42 13.30 -79.08
C ALA A 340 28.27 13.89 -79.93
N ALA A 341 28.57 14.80 -80.85
CA ALA A 341 27.56 15.46 -81.71
C ALA A 341 27.39 14.79 -83.10
N ILE A 342 26.16 14.61 -83.57
CA ILE A 342 25.75 13.94 -84.82
C ILE A 342 24.89 14.90 -85.67
N THR A 343 25.09 14.98 -86.99
CA THR A 343 24.27 15.83 -87.91
C THR A 343 23.87 15.11 -89.21
N VAL A 344 22.59 15.22 -89.65
CA VAL A 344 21.97 14.51 -90.80
C VAL A 344 21.18 15.52 -91.72
N ASN A 345 21.08 15.38 -93.07
CA ASN A 345 20.51 16.40 -94.03
C ASN A 345 19.24 15.94 -94.88
N ALA A 346 18.37 16.82 -95.48
CA ALA A 346 16.96 16.56 -96.03
C ALA A 346 16.61 16.92 -97.55
N ALA A 347 15.43 16.51 -98.13
CA ALA A 347 14.96 16.69 -99.57
C ALA A 347 13.52 17.34 -99.86
N PRO A 348 13.21 18.14 -100.94
CA PRO A 348 12.09 19.17 -101.07
C PRO A 348 10.64 18.76 -101.55
N VAL A 349 9.59 19.63 -101.36
CA VAL A 349 8.11 19.41 -101.58
C VAL A 349 7.53 19.87 -102.95
N ALA A 350 6.54 19.14 -103.51
CA ALA A 350 5.89 19.41 -104.81
C ALA A 350 4.34 19.59 -104.81
N THR A 351 3.54 18.87 -104.01
CA THR A 351 2.05 18.99 -103.97
C THR A 351 1.46 18.88 -102.56
N VAL A 352 0.23 19.43 -102.34
CA VAL A 352 -0.52 19.43 -101.06
C VAL A 352 -2.00 19.07 -101.28
N THR A 353 -2.55 18.14 -100.52
CA THR A 353 -4.00 17.79 -100.52
C THR A 353 -4.59 17.86 -99.11
N VAL A 354 -5.90 18.18 -98.97
CA VAL A 354 -6.60 18.33 -97.68
C VAL A 354 -7.87 17.46 -97.63
N SER A 355 -8.12 16.77 -96.51
CA SER A 355 -9.29 15.88 -96.30
C SER A 355 -9.71 15.84 -94.81
N PRO A 356 -11.00 15.62 -94.45
CA PRO A 356 -12.18 15.46 -95.32
C PRO A 356 -12.71 16.78 -95.93
N THR A 357 -13.40 16.71 -97.08
CA THR A 357 -14.11 17.85 -97.71
C THR A 357 -15.35 17.38 -98.49
N PRO A 358 -16.56 17.98 -98.29
CA PRO A 358 -16.95 18.99 -97.29
C PRO A 358 -17.22 18.39 -95.90
N ALA A 359 -17.09 19.19 -94.82
CA ALA A 359 -17.37 18.75 -93.45
C ALA A 359 -18.39 19.66 -92.72
N THR A 360 -19.32 19.06 -91.97
CA THR A 360 -20.28 19.78 -91.11
C THR A 360 -19.95 19.51 -89.64
N ILE A 361 -19.83 20.56 -88.83
CA ILE A 361 -19.41 20.50 -87.42
C ILE A 361 -20.43 21.26 -86.55
N VAL A 362 -20.64 20.87 -85.29
CA VAL A 362 -21.44 21.66 -84.34
C VAL A 362 -20.53 22.64 -83.60
N ALA A 363 -20.98 23.87 -83.36
CA ALA A 363 -20.24 24.89 -82.61
C ALA A 363 -19.78 24.32 -81.25
N GLY A 364 -18.53 24.58 -80.86
CA GLY A 364 -17.89 23.99 -79.69
C GLY A 364 -17.21 22.63 -79.94
N TYR A 365 -17.47 21.97 -81.07
CA TYR A 365 -16.78 20.75 -81.48
C TYR A 365 -15.64 21.04 -82.46
N THR A 366 -14.73 20.08 -82.56
CA THR A 366 -13.57 20.16 -83.43
C THR A 366 -13.59 19.04 -84.48
N GLN A 367 -13.12 19.33 -85.68
CA GLN A 367 -12.86 18.34 -86.72
C GLN A 367 -11.40 18.44 -87.15
N GLN A 368 -10.68 17.32 -87.12
CA GLN A 368 -9.32 17.27 -87.65
C GLN A 368 -9.35 17.20 -89.16
N LEU A 369 -8.64 18.11 -89.84
CA LEU A 369 -8.28 17.98 -91.24
C LEU A 369 -6.83 17.50 -91.36
N THR A 370 -6.53 16.69 -92.37
CA THR A 370 -5.18 16.19 -92.63
C THR A 370 -4.68 16.76 -93.96
N ALA A 371 -3.46 17.29 -93.95
CA ALA A 371 -2.74 17.69 -95.16
C ALA A 371 -1.65 16.66 -95.50
N SER A 372 -1.68 16.12 -96.73
CA SER A 372 -0.65 15.19 -97.22
C SER A 372 0.23 15.89 -98.25
N LEU A 373 1.55 15.77 -98.07
CA LEU A 373 2.57 16.44 -98.90
C LEU A 373 3.35 15.41 -99.69
N TYR A 374 3.62 15.68 -100.97
CA TYR A 374 4.36 14.75 -101.83
C TYR A 374 5.54 15.43 -102.51
N ASP A 375 6.63 14.68 -102.73
CA ASP A 375 7.76 15.10 -103.58
C ASP A 375 7.38 15.01 -105.06
N ALA A 376 8.31 15.43 -105.95
CA ALA A 376 8.08 15.41 -107.39
C ALA A 376 7.87 13.99 -107.98
N ASN A 377 8.26 12.94 -107.24
CA ASN A 377 8.10 11.53 -107.62
C ASN A 377 6.84 10.89 -107.01
N GLY A 378 6.04 11.67 -106.26
CA GLY A 378 4.82 11.18 -105.63
C GLY A 378 5.06 10.44 -104.30
N ASN A 379 6.26 10.49 -103.72
CA ASN A 379 6.51 9.95 -102.40
C ASN A 379 5.98 10.90 -101.34
N LEU A 380 5.37 10.34 -100.30
CA LEU A 380 4.90 11.11 -99.16
C LEU A 380 6.10 11.72 -98.41
N LEU A 381 6.06 13.04 -98.22
CA LEU A 381 7.05 13.78 -97.46
C LEU A 381 6.56 14.01 -96.04
N SER A 382 7.39 13.65 -95.06
CA SER A 382 7.14 13.86 -93.64
C SER A 382 8.06 14.94 -93.05
N GLY A 383 7.68 15.54 -91.92
CA GLY A 383 8.50 16.56 -91.23
C GLY A 383 8.53 17.93 -91.88
N ARG A 384 7.70 18.17 -92.88
CA ARG A 384 7.58 19.45 -93.59
C ARG A 384 6.56 20.35 -92.90
N ILE A 385 6.85 21.65 -92.85
CA ILE A 385 5.96 22.62 -92.21
C ILE A 385 4.74 22.86 -93.09
N VAL A 386 3.56 22.55 -92.57
CA VAL A 386 2.27 22.91 -93.16
C VAL A 386 1.71 24.09 -92.39
N THR A 387 1.34 25.14 -93.12
CA THR A 387 0.70 26.33 -92.57
C THR A 387 -0.78 26.29 -92.92
N TRP A 388 -1.63 26.36 -91.90
CA TRP A 388 -3.08 26.33 -92.04
C TRP A 388 -3.69 27.72 -91.87
N SER A 389 -4.79 28.00 -92.56
CA SER A 389 -5.54 29.25 -92.45
C SER A 389 -7.03 29.03 -92.63
N SER A 390 -7.84 29.87 -91.99
CA SER A 390 -9.29 29.93 -92.17
C SER A 390 -9.66 31.26 -92.80
N ASP A 391 -10.57 31.24 -93.78
CA ASP A 391 -11.10 32.47 -94.39
C ASP A 391 -12.10 33.21 -93.46
N ASN A 392 -12.71 32.49 -92.52
CA ASN A 392 -13.66 33.04 -91.54
C ASN A 392 -13.44 32.45 -90.13
N PRO A 393 -12.41 32.94 -89.40
CA PRO A 393 -12.09 32.49 -88.06
C PRO A 393 -13.21 32.67 -87.02
N ALA A 394 -14.13 33.61 -87.25
CA ALA A 394 -15.28 33.83 -86.35
C ALA A 394 -16.30 32.68 -86.42
N VAL A 395 -16.31 31.92 -87.52
CA VAL A 395 -17.15 30.72 -87.71
C VAL A 395 -16.36 29.46 -87.39
N ALA A 396 -15.15 29.31 -87.94
CA ALA A 396 -14.28 28.19 -87.65
C ALA A 396 -12.82 28.62 -87.66
N THR A 397 -12.10 28.36 -86.58
CA THR A 397 -10.64 28.54 -86.53
C THR A 397 -9.95 27.24 -86.92
N VAL A 398 -8.70 27.30 -87.38
CA VAL A 398 -7.88 26.12 -87.62
C VAL A 398 -6.55 26.29 -86.90
N SER A 399 -6.09 25.25 -86.22
CA SER A 399 -4.79 25.23 -85.58
C SER A 399 -3.67 24.95 -86.61
N ASN A 400 -2.43 25.17 -86.21
CA ASN A 400 -1.26 24.81 -87.02
C ASN A 400 -1.14 23.29 -87.29
N ALA A 401 -1.91 22.46 -86.58
CA ALA A 401 -1.98 21.02 -86.80
C ALA A 401 -3.15 20.62 -87.73
N GLY A 402 -3.94 21.56 -88.24
CA GLY A 402 -5.12 21.28 -89.08
C GLY A 402 -6.39 20.95 -88.31
N LEU A 403 -6.39 21.13 -86.98
CA LEU A 403 -7.60 20.94 -86.17
C LEU A 403 -8.50 22.15 -86.33
N VAL A 404 -9.68 21.94 -86.92
CA VAL A 404 -10.69 22.98 -87.09
C VAL A 404 -11.57 23.01 -85.85
N THR A 405 -11.67 24.17 -85.20
CA THR A 405 -12.58 24.40 -84.08
C THR A 405 -13.75 25.24 -84.58
N ALA A 406 -14.94 24.65 -84.53
CA ALA A 406 -16.18 25.35 -84.85
C ALA A 406 -16.50 26.35 -83.74
N VAL A 407 -16.49 27.64 -84.06
CA VAL A 407 -16.66 28.74 -83.11
C VAL A 407 -18.13 29.16 -83.03
N ALA A 408 -18.76 29.41 -84.18
CA ALA A 408 -20.14 29.88 -84.26
C ALA A 408 -20.80 29.35 -85.53
N ALA A 409 -22.14 29.30 -85.53
CA ALA A 409 -22.90 28.82 -86.69
C ALA A 409 -22.62 29.67 -87.95
N GLY A 410 -22.37 29.02 -89.09
CA GLY A 410 -21.98 29.69 -90.34
C GLY A 410 -21.17 28.77 -91.27
N ALA A 411 -20.52 29.33 -92.30
CA ALA A 411 -19.60 28.58 -93.17
C ALA A 411 -18.19 29.22 -93.25
N ALA A 412 -17.15 28.40 -93.42
CA ALA A 412 -15.74 28.80 -93.54
C ALA A 412 -14.94 27.81 -94.43
N ASN A 413 -13.93 28.26 -95.17
CA ASN A 413 -12.95 27.42 -95.87
C ASN A 413 -11.60 27.41 -95.14
N ILE A 414 -11.00 26.22 -95.06
CA ILE A 414 -9.72 25.99 -94.40
C ILE A 414 -8.67 25.57 -95.44
N THR A 415 -7.54 26.28 -95.51
CA THR A 415 -6.47 26.07 -96.49
C THR A 415 -5.16 25.66 -95.82
N ALA A 416 -4.50 24.61 -96.35
CA ALA A 416 -3.17 24.16 -95.95
C ALA A 416 -2.13 24.51 -97.02
N THR A 417 -0.95 25.02 -96.61
CA THR A 417 0.16 25.38 -97.51
C THR A 417 1.51 24.88 -97.02
N SER A 418 2.39 24.40 -97.90
CA SER A 418 3.76 24.01 -97.58
C SER A 418 4.70 24.30 -98.75
N GLU A 419 5.86 24.92 -98.47
CA GLU A 419 6.89 25.30 -99.46
C GLU A 419 6.31 26.01 -100.72
N GLY A 420 5.27 26.83 -100.53
CA GLY A 420 4.63 27.62 -101.59
C GLY A 420 3.52 26.91 -102.39
N LYS A 421 3.12 25.68 -102.00
CA LYS A 421 2.01 24.91 -102.60
C LYS A 421 0.87 24.75 -101.60
N GLY A 422 -0.40 24.61 -102.03
CA GLY A 422 -1.52 24.46 -101.08
C GLY A 422 -2.79 23.78 -101.62
N GLY A 423 -3.68 23.42 -100.69
CA GLY A 423 -5.01 22.83 -100.93
C GLY A 423 -6.03 23.23 -99.83
N SER A 424 -7.35 23.11 -100.09
CA SER A 424 -8.41 23.64 -99.19
C SER A 424 -9.62 22.70 -98.98
N ALA A 425 -10.35 22.89 -97.88
CA ALA A 425 -11.59 22.19 -97.53
C ALA A 425 -12.70 23.15 -97.02
N ALA A 426 -13.96 22.89 -97.38
CA ALA A 426 -15.11 23.69 -96.97
C ALA A 426 -15.78 23.14 -95.68
N ILE A 427 -16.09 24.03 -94.73
CA ILE A 427 -16.65 23.73 -93.40
C ILE A 427 -17.97 24.46 -93.18
N THR A 428 -18.99 23.73 -92.72
CA THR A 428 -20.28 24.28 -92.26
C THR A 428 -20.44 24.04 -90.76
N VAL A 429 -20.80 25.07 -89.98
CA VAL A 429 -21.00 24.99 -88.53
C VAL A 429 -22.48 25.14 -88.14
N ASN A 430 -23.01 24.17 -87.40
CA ASN A 430 -24.36 24.19 -86.80
C ASN A 430 -24.32 24.67 -85.34
N PRO A 431 -25.37 25.30 -84.81
CA PRO A 431 -25.43 25.70 -83.39
C PRO A 431 -25.49 24.48 -82.44
N ALA A 432 -24.84 24.56 -81.27
CA ALA A 432 -24.89 23.50 -80.24
C ALA A 432 -26.28 23.41 -79.56
N PRO A 433 -26.81 22.20 -79.29
CA PRO A 433 -28.06 22.04 -78.54
C PRO A 433 -27.86 22.29 -77.05
N VAL A 434 -28.89 22.78 -76.35
CA VAL A 434 -28.86 22.88 -74.88
C VAL A 434 -28.86 21.47 -74.27
N ALA A 435 -27.80 21.13 -73.53
CA ALA A 435 -27.69 19.84 -72.85
C ALA A 435 -28.15 19.92 -71.39
N SER A 436 -27.93 21.04 -70.70
CA SER A 436 -28.41 21.28 -69.35
C SER A 436 -28.81 22.74 -69.11
N VAL A 437 -29.71 22.93 -68.14
CA VAL A 437 -30.04 24.22 -67.55
C VAL A 437 -29.54 24.19 -66.12
N SER A 438 -28.96 25.28 -65.65
CA SER A 438 -28.67 25.50 -64.24
C SER A 438 -29.38 26.77 -63.78
N VAL A 439 -29.81 26.81 -62.53
CA VAL A 439 -30.44 27.99 -61.92
C VAL A 439 -29.68 28.42 -60.67
N SER A 440 -29.58 29.72 -60.44
CA SER A 440 -28.93 30.30 -59.26
C SER A 440 -29.75 31.48 -58.72
N PRO A 441 -30.07 31.51 -57.41
CA PRO A 441 -29.86 30.43 -56.44
C PRO A 441 -30.78 29.21 -56.70
N THR A 442 -30.37 28.01 -56.27
CA THR A 442 -31.17 26.77 -56.40
C THR A 442 -32.29 26.67 -55.34
N ALA A 443 -32.21 27.46 -54.28
CA ALA A 443 -33.29 27.66 -53.32
C ALA A 443 -33.26 29.09 -52.78
N ALA A 444 -34.43 29.66 -52.51
CA ALA A 444 -34.56 30.98 -51.89
C ALA A 444 -35.73 31.02 -50.92
N THR A 445 -35.55 31.73 -49.81
CA THR A 445 -36.64 32.06 -48.88
C THR A 445 -37.00 33.53 -49.04
N VAL A 446 -38.25 33.83 -49.39
CA VAL A 446 -38.71 35.18 -49.73
C VAL A 446 -39.88 35.55 -48.84
N GLY A 447 -39.89 36.76 -48.28
CA GLY A 447 -41.04 37.25 -47.52
C GLY A 447 -42.24 37.52 -48.45
N VAL A 448 -43.47 37.26 -48.02
CA VAL A 448 -44.68 37.66 -48.76
C VAL A 448 -44.57 39.14 -49.16
N GLY A 449 -44.76 39.45 -50.44
CA GLY A 449 -44.65 40.79 -51.03
C GLY A 449 -43.25 41.20 -51.47
N ALA A 450 -42.21 40.42 -51.16
CA ALA A 450 -40.85 40.65 -51.66
C ALA A 450 -40.59 39.88 -52.96
N THR A 451 -39.52 40.28 -53.66
CA THR A 451 -39.09 39.66 -54.92
C THR A 451 -37.71 39.04 -54.80
N GLN A 452 -37.44 37.98 -55.56
CA GLN A 452 -36.13 37.32 -55.68
C GLN A 452 -35.81 37.03 -57.14
N GLN A 453 -34.65 37.49 -57.62
CA GLN A 453 -34.17 37.13 -58.95
C GLN A 453 -33.59 35.72 -58.95
N ILE A 454 -34.03 34.89 -59.90
CA ILE A 454 -33.41 33.60 -60.21
C ILE A 454 -32.84 33.71 -61.62
N THR A 455 -31.56 33.36 -61.78
CA THR A 455 -30.87 33.41 -63.07
C THR A 455 -30.68 32.01 -63.60
N ALA A 456 -31.01 31.77 -64.87
CA ALA A 456 -30.76 30.51 -65.55
C ALA A 456 -29.55 30.61 -66.48
N THR A 457 -28.64 29.65 -66.40
CA THR A 457 -27.50 29.51 -67.31
C THR A 457 -27.64 28.21 -68.09
N LEU A 458 -27.56 28.30 -69.41
CA LEU A 458 -27.70 27.16 -70.30
C LEU A 458 -26.33 26.63 -70.65
N HIS A 459 -26.16 25.31 -70.67
CA HIS A 459 -24.91 24.68 -71.06
C HIS A 459 -25.10 23.66 -72.18
N ASP A 460 -24.12 23.56 -73.06
CA ASP A 460 -24.01 22.45 -74.01
C ASP A 460 -23.50 21.16 -73.32
N ALA A 461 -23.33 20.07 -74.08
CA ALA A 461 -22.91 18.77 -73.53
C ALA A 461 -21.47 18.77 -73.00
N LEU A 462 -20.68 19.80 -73.33
CA LEU A 462 -19.30 20.00 -72.88
C LEU A 462 -19.22 20.97 -71.69
N GLY A 463 -20.37 21.52 -71.26
CA GLY A 463 -20.46 22.44 -70.12
C GLY A 463 -20.23 23.91 -70.49
N ASN A 464 -20.11 24.26 -71.78
CA ASN A 464 -19.94 25.65 -72.19
C ASN A 464 -21.26 26.42 -72.08
N VAL A 465 -21.20 27.69 -71.68
CA VAL A 465 -22.38 28.54 -71.58
C VAL A 465 -22.93 28.87 -72.97
N LEU A 466 -24.23 28.63 -73.17
CA LEU A 466 -24.96 28.97 -74.38
C LEU A 466 -25.71 30.29 -74.19
N THR A 467 -25.48 31.25 -75.08
CA THR A 467 -26.15 32.56 -75.09
C THR A 467 -27.13 32.68 -76.27
N GLY A 468 -28.13 33.56 -76.14
CA GLY A 468 -29.09 33.85 -77.22
C GLY A 468 -30.17 32.81 -77.44
N ARG A 469 -30.36 31.87 -76.50
CA ARG A 469 -31.47 30.91 -76.52
C ARG A 469 -32.64 31.39 -75.68
N VAL A 470 -33.84 30.98 -76.07
CA VAL A 470 -35.08 31.35 -75.37
C VAL A 470 -35.21 30.50 -74.11
N ILE A 471 -35.30 31.16 -72.96
CA ILE A 471 -35.58 30.53 -71.67
C ILE A 471 -37.03 30.85 -71.29
N THR A 472 -37.80 29.81 -71.03
CA THR A 472 -39.18 29.93 -70.55
C THR A 472 -39.22 29.63 -69.05
N TRP A 473 -39.77 30.55 -68.27
CA TRP A 473 -39.93 30.40 -66.84
C TRP A 473 -41.37 29.99 -66.48
N SER A 474 -41.51 29.12 -65.49
CA SER A 474 -42.81 28.74 -64.92
C SER A 474 -42.70 28.53 -63.42
N THR A 475 -43.84 28.58 -62.72
CA THR A 475 -43.97 28.26 -61.30
C THR A 475 -45.05 27.19 -61.16
N ASP A 476 -44.84 26.20 -60.29
CA ASP A 476 -45.85 25.17 -60.01
C ASP A 476 -46.97 25.66 -59.07
N ALA A 477 -46.75 26.78 -58.37
CA ALA A 477 -47.67 27.34 -57.39
C ALA A 477 -47.74 28.88 -57.47
N ALA A 478 -48.37 29.40 -58.52
CA ALA A 478 -48.54 30.84 -58.74
C ALA A 478 -49.27 31.58 -57.60
N GLY A 479 -50.10 30.89 -56.82
CA GLY A 479 -50.73 31.43 -55.61
C GLY A 479 -49.76 31.65 -54.44
N VAL A 480 -48.59 31.01 -54.47
CA VAL A 480 -47.52 31.12 -53.48
C VAL A 480 -46.43 32.06 -54.00
N ALA A 481 -45.93 31.84 -55.22
CA ALA A 481 -44.95 32.71 -55.86
C ALA A 481 -45.13 32.73 -57.39
N THR A 482 -45.11 33.91 -57.99
CA THR A 482 -45.14 34.10 -59.44
C THR A 482 -43.72 34.34 -59.97
N VAL A 483 -43.47 34.05 -61.25
CA VAL A 483 -42.18 34.34 -61.92
C VAL A 483 -42.44 35.02 -63.26
N ASP A 484 -41.66 36.05 -63.59
CA ASP A 484 -41.75 36.74 -64.88
C ASP A 484 -40.85 36.11 -65.96
N ALA A 485 -40.89 36.67 -67.18
CA ALA A 485 -40.09 36.18 -68.31
C ALA A 485 -38.57 36.31 -68.12
N ASN A 486 -38.11 37.11 -67.16
CA ASN A 486 -36.71 37.32 -66.85
C ASN A 486 -36.24 36.52 -65.63
N GLY A 487 -37.10 35.68 -65.04
CA GLY A 487 -36.78 34.90 -63.84
C GLY A 487 -36.92 35.65 -62.52
N LEU A 488 -37.57 36.82 -62.51
CA LEU A 488 -37.86 37.54 -61.27
C LEU A 488 -39.09 36.93 -60.59
N VAL A 489 -38.87 36.37 -59.40
CA VAL A 489 -39.91 35.73 -58.60
C VAL A 489 -40.54 36.74 -57.65
N THR A 490 -41.87 36.82 -57.61
CA THR A 490 -42.62 37.65 -56.64
C THR A 490 -43.38 36.74 -55.69
N ALA A 491 -43.13 36.88 -54.39
CA ALA A 491 -43.78 36.10 -53.34
C ALA A 491 -45.20 36.63 -53.07
N VAL A 492 -46.20 35.76 -53.20
CA VAL A 492 -47.63 36.10 -53.13
C VAL A 492 -48.25 35.67 -51.81
N ALA A 493 -48.04 34.44 -51.37
CA ALA A 493 -48.59 33.91 -50.12
C ALA A 493 -47.67 32.85 -49.52
N ALA A 494 -47.80 32.61 -48.21
CA ALA A 494 -46.98 31.64 -47.50
C ALA A 494 -47.13 30.23 -48.09
N GLY A 495 -46.01 29.53 -48.31
CA GLY A 495 -45.99 28.20 -48.92
C GLY A 495 -44.67 27.91 -49.61
N SER A 496 -44.63 26.84 -50.40
CA SER A 496 -43.49 26.49 -51.25
C SER A 496 -43.93 26.48 -52.71
N ALA A 497 -43.10 26.99 -53.61
CA ALA A 497 -43.28 26.95 -55.05
C ALA A 497 -41.94 26.56 -55.71
N ASN A 498 -41.97 25.71 -56.73
CA ASN A 498 -40.81 25.44 -57.58
C ASN A 498 -40.88 26.31 -58.83
N VAL A 499 -39.85 27.12 -59.03
CA VAL A 499 -39.69 27.97 -60.20
C VAL A 499 -38.77 27.26 -61.20
N THR A 500 -39.29 26.94 -62.37
CA THR A 500 -38.61 26.14 -63.40
C THR A 500 -38.17 27.03 -64.55
N ALA A 501 -36.88 27.01 -64.89
CA ALA A 501 -36.37 27.52 -66.16
C ALA A 501 -36.26 26.38 -67.17
N THR A 502 -36.81 26.54 -68.37
CA THR A 502 -36.77 25.54 -69.44
C THR A 502 -36.26 26.13 -70.74
N SER A 503 -35.34 25.44 -71.42
CA SER A 503 -34.85 25.80 -72.77
C SER A 503 -34.58 24.53 -73.57
N GLU A 504 -35.10 24.47 -74.80
CA GLU A 504 -34.92 23.33 -75.74
C GLU A 504 -35.23 21.95 -75.11
N GLY A 505 -36.24 21.87 -74.24
CA GLY A 505 -36.67 20.63 -73.58
C GLY A 505 -35.84 20.22 -72.36
N LYS A 506 -34.82 21.00 -71.97
CA LYS A 506 -34.08 20.82 -70.71
C LYS A 506 -34.55 21.83 -69.68
N SER A 507 -34.62 21.44 -68.42
CA SER A 507 -35.10 22.30 -67.34
C SER A 507 -34.27 22.19 -66.07
N ALA A 508 -34.34 23.23 -65.25
CA ALA A 508 -33.86 23.22 -63.87
C ALA A 508 -34.81 24.03 -62.99
N THR A 509 -34.98 23.54 -61.76
CA THR A 509 -35.91 24.09 -60.77
C THR A 509 -35.16 24.74 -59.61
N ALA A 510 -35.69 25.88 -59.17
CA ALA A 510 -35.30 26.51 -57.93
C ALA A 510 -36.48 26.45 -56.94
N ALA A 511 -36.21 25.99 -55.72
CA ALA A 511 -37.21 25.92 -54.66
C ALA A 511 -37.39 27.29 -53.99
N VAL A 512 -38.59 27.86 -54.05
CA VAL A 512 -38.93 29.14 -53.45
C VAL A 512 -39.86 28.89 -52.27
N THR A 513 -39.37 29.13 -51.06
CA THR A 513 -40.19 29.10 -49.85
C THR A 513 -40.63 30.52 -49.52
N VAL A 514 -41.93 30.76 -49.59
CA VAL A 514 -42.51 32.03 -49.19
C VAL A 514 -42.92 31.97 -47.72
N THR A 515 -42.36 32.88 -46.93
CA THR A 515 -42.66 33.00 -45.50
C THR A 515 -43.32 34.33 -45.20
N ILE A 516 -44.13 34.38 -44.15
CA ILE A 516 -44.65 35.65 -43.63
C ILE A 516 -43.55 36.23 -42.72
N PRO A 517 -42.99 37.42 -42.98
CA PRO A 517 -41.97 37.98 -42.09
C PRO A 517 -42.57 38.35 -40.73
N VAL A 518 -41.76 38.27 -39.67
CA VAL A 518 -42.15 38.80 -38.35
C VAL A 518 -42.22 40.32 -38.41
N ALA A 519 -43.40 40.90 -38.21
CA ALA A 519 -43.60 42.34 -38.23
C ALA A 519 -43.44 42.98 -36.85
N SER A 520 -43.89 42.28 -35.80
CA SER A 520 -43.74 42.69 -34.40
C SER A 520 -43.54 41.47 -33.50
N LEU A 521 -43.08 41.71 -32.27
CA LEU A 521 -42.87 40.68 -31.26
C LEU A 521 -43.58 41.12 -29.97
N THR A 522 -44.19 40.20 -29.27
CA THR A 522 -44.75 40.44 -27.93
C THR A 522 -44.09 39.51 -26.92
N VAL A 523 -43.95 39.97 -25.68
CA VAL A 523 -43.47 39.15 -24.55
C VAL A 523 -44.49 39.22 -23.43
N SER A 524 -44.85 38.07 -22.87
CA SER A 524 -45.80 37.95 -21.76
C SER A 524 -45.22 37.08 -20.63
N PRO A 525 -45.37 37.50 -19.35
CA PRO A 525 -45.83 38.81 -18.91
C PRO A 525 -44.85 39.94 -19.30
N THR A 526 -45.35 41.18 -19.43
CA THR A 526 -44.53 42.37 -19.74
C THR A 526 -43.69 42.86 -18.55
N ALA A 527 -44.07 42.45 -17.34
CA ALA A 527 -43.26 42.63 -16.14
C ALA A 527 -43.52 41.50 -15.13
N ALA A 528 -42.52 41.15 -14.34
CA ALA A 528 -42.65 40.21 -13.23
C ALA A 528 -41.78 40.63 -12.05
N THR A 529 -42.25 40.33 -10.84
CA THR A 529 -41.46 40.47 -9.61
C THR A 529 -41.19 39.09 -9.03
N ILE A 530 -39.92 38.74 -8.85
CA ILE A 530 -39.47 37.44 -8.34
C ILE A 530 -38.43 37.63 -7.22
N VAL A 531 -38.26 36.65 -6.34
CA VAL A 531 -37.19 36.68 -5.33
C VAL A 531 -35.91 36.04 -5.86
N VAL A 532 -34.74 36.44 -5.36
CA VAL A 532 -33.45 35.79 -5.68
C VAL A 532 -33.56 34.26 -5.50
N GLY A 533 -33.13 33.49 -6.50
CA GLY A 533 -33.27 32.03 -6.56
C GLY A 533 -34.60 31.52 -7.13
N GLY A 534 -35.61 32.38 -7.29
CA GLY A 534 -36.85 32.09 -8.00
C GLY A 534 -36.67 32.09 -9.52
N THR A 535 -37.69 31.63 -10.24
CA THR A 535 -37.73 31.69 -11.72
C THR A 535 -39.05 32.26 -12.23
N GLN A 536 -39.01 32.91 -13.39
CA GLN A 536 -40.19 33.37 -14.13
C GLN A 536 -40.13 32.84 -15.55
N GLN A 537 -41.20 32.22 -16.04
CA GLN A 537 -41.30 31.86 -17.46
C GLN A 537 -41.83 33.06 -18.26
N LEU A 538 -41.13 33.44 -19.32
CA LEU A 538 -41.59 34.40 -20.32
C LEU A 538 -41.93 33.68 -21.62
N THR A 539 -42.96 34.14 -22.31
CA THR A 539 -43.36 33.64 -23.63
C THR A 539 -43.24 34.77 -24.64
N ALA A 540 -42.46 34.57 -25.70
CA ALA A 540 -42.38 35.49 -26.82
C ALA A 540 -43.24 34.99 -27.98
N THR A 541 -44.08 35.85 -28.55
CA THR A 541 -44.94 35.52 -29.68
C THR A 541 -44.64 36.49 -30.83
N PRO A 542 -43.94 36.03 -31.89
CA PRO A 542 -43.78 36.80 -33.10
C PRO A 542 -45.12 36.92 -33.81
N LEU A 543 -45.41 38.11 -34.32
CA LEU A 543 -46.67 38.42 -35.01
C LEU A 543 -46.36 38.87 -36.43
N ASP A 544 -47.23 38.51 -37.37
CA ASP A 544 -47.21 39.07 -38.72
C ASP A 544 -47.68 40.55 -38.73
N ALA A 545 -47.69 41.17 -39.92
CA ALA A 545 -48.12 42.56 -40.08
C ALA A 545 -49.60 42.80 -39.74
N ASN A 546 -50.41 41.75 -39.71
CA ASN A 546 -51.83 41.78 -39.37
C ASN A 546 -52.08 41.44 -37.88
N GLY A 547 -51.03 41.18 -37.10
CA GLY A 547 -51.12 40.82 -35.69
C GLY A 547 -51.39 39.34 -35.40
N ASN A 548 -51.31 38.45 -36.41
CA ASN A 548 -51.48 37.02 -36.19
C ASN A 548 -50.20 36.36 -35.68
N PRO A 549 -50.29 35.40 -34.73
CA PRO A 549 -49.11 34.71 -34.21
C PRO A 549 -48.45 33.81 -35.27
N LEU A 550 -47.13 33.95 -35.37
CA LEU A 550 -46.26 33.14 -36.23
C LEU A 550 -45.60 32.05 -35.38
N SER A 551 -45.89 30.78 -35.68
CA SER A 551 -45.26 29.63 -35.04
C SER A 551 -43.96 29.21 -35.75
N GLY A 552 -43.11 28.46 -35.05
CA GLY A 552 -41.86 27.90 -35.60
C GLY A 552 -40.72 28.89 -35.82
N ARG A 553 -40.83 30.13 -35.32
CA ARG A 553 -39.78 31.15 -35.44
C ARG A 553 -38.75 31.05 -34.33
N THR A 554 -37.49 31.26 -34.69
CA THR A 554 -36.39 31.31 -33.73
C THR A 554 -36.53 32.57 -32.87
N ILE A 555 -36.57 32.39 -31.55
CA ILE A 555 -36.49 33.47 -30.57
C ILE A 555 -35.11 33.43 -29.93
N THR A 556 -34.43 34.56 -29.91
CA THR A 556 -33.20 34.76 -29.14
C THR A 556 -33.51 35.62 -27.92
N TRP A 557 -33.13 35.15 -26.74
CA TRP A 557 -33.34 35.87 -25.49
C TRP A 557 -32.04 36.50 -25.00
N SER A 558 -32.12 37.67 -24.38
CA SER A 558 -30.99 38.35 -23.75
C SER A 558 -31.45 39.06 -22.48
N SER A 559 -30.53 39.24 -21.53
CA SER A 559 -30.72 40.05 -20.33
C SER A 559 -29.75 41.22 -20.37
N ASP A 560 -30.23 42.44 -20.09
CA ASP A 560 -29.37 43.62 -19.95
C ASP A 560 -28.56 43.61 -18.64
N ALA A 561 -29.00 42.86 -17.63
CA ALA A 561 -28.33 42.69 -16.35
C ALA A 561 -28.30 41.22 -15.93
N PRO A 562 -27.41 40.38 -16.53
CA PRO A 562 -27.28 38.96 -16.18
C PRO A 562 -26.94 38.69 -14.72
N SER A 563 -26.31 39.64 -14.02
CA SER A 563 -26.06 39.55 -12.57
C SER A 563 -27.31 39.73 -11.70
N VAL A 564 -28.41 40.23 -12.28
CA VAL A 564 -29.71 40.41 -11.63
C VAL A 564 -30.66 39.29 -12.03
N ALA A 565 -30.84 39.04 -13.33
CA ALA A 565 -31.63 37.92 -13.84
C ALA A 565 -31.04 37.41 -15.16
N THR A 566 -30.97 36.09 -15.33
CA THR A 566 -30.57 35.45 -16.59
C THR A 566 -31.79 34.95 -17.34
N VAL A 567 -31.64 34.59 -18.61
CA VAL A 567 -32.72 33.99 -19.41
C VAL A 567 -32.15 32.86 -20.26
N ASN A 568 -32.83 31.72 -20.32
CA ASN A 568 -32.44 30.60 -21.18
C ASN A 568 -33.11 30.66 -22.56
N ALA A 569 -32.73 29.74 -23.46
CA ALA A 569 -33.27 29.70 -24.83
C ALA A 569 -34.80 29.49 -24.89
N ASN A 570 -35.42 28.95 -23.84
CA ASN A 570 -36.86 28.72 -23.74
C ASN A 570 -37.61 29.89 -23.07
N GLY A 571 -36.93 30.98 -22.71
CA GLY A 571 -37.54 32.14 -22.04
C GLY A 571 -37.75 31.96 -20.53
N LEU A 572 -37.16 30.94 -19.89
CA LEU A 572 -37.16 30.83 -18.43
C LEU A 572 -36.11 31.76 -17.86
N VAL A 573 -36.50 32.57 -16.88
CA VAL A 573 -35.71 33.63 -16.26
C VAL A 573 -35.39 33.30 -14.80
N PRO A 574 -34.19 32.80 -14.48
CA PRO A 574 -33.73 32.68 -13.10
C PRO A 574 -33.29 34.03 -12.53
N ALA A 575 -33.77 34.35 -11.33
CA ALA A 575 -33.32 35.48 -10.53
C ALA A 575 -31.95 35.18 -9.88
N VAL A 576 -30.94 36.00 -10.20
CA VAL A 576 -29.56 35.84 -9.74
C VAL A 576 -29.22 36.81 -8.61
N GLY A 577 -29.62 38.08 -8.73
CA GLY A 577 -29.25 39.14 -7.79
C GLY A 577 -30.34 40.20 -7.69
N VAL A 578 -30.34 40.96 -6.59
CA VAL A 578 -31.34 42.00 -6.33
C VAL A 578 -31.18 43.14 -7.34
N GLY A 579 -32.29 43.63 -7.89
CA GLY A 579 -32.29 44.75 -8.83
C GLY A 579 -33.34 44.61 -9.91
N SER A 580 -33.22 45.41 -10.98
CA SER A 580 -34.08 45.33 -12.17
C SER A 580 -33.27 44.87 -13.38
N ALA A 581 -33.84 43.96 -14.18
CA ALA A 581 -33.30 43.51 -15.46
C ALA A 581 -34.40 43.55 -16.53
N ASN A 582 -34.09 43.99 -17.75
CA ASN A 582 -34.96 43.82 -18.90
C ASN A 582 -34.55 42.58 -19.68
N ILE A 583 -35.47 41.65 -19.82
CA ILE A 583 -35.29 40.44 -20.61
C ILE A 583 -35.87 40.68 -22.00
N THR A 584 -35.00 40.74 -23.00
CA THR A 584 -35.36 41.06 -24.39
C THR A 584 -35.40 39.79 -25.24
N ALA A 585 -36.56 39.48 -25.79
CA ALA A 585 -36.71 38.52 -26.88
C ALA A 585 -36.48 39.22 -28.22
N THR A 586 -35.82 38.56 -29.16
CA THR A 586 -35.62 39.03 -30.53
C THR A 586 -35.93 37.91 -31.53
N SER A 587 -36.64 38.24 -32.60
CA SER A 587 -36.92 37.34 -33.73
C SER A 587 -36.92 38.15 -35.02
N GLU A 588 -36.13 37.72 -36.02
CA GLU A 588 -36.04 38.36 -37.35
C GLU A 588 -35.83 39.90 -37.29
N GLY A 589 -35.03 40.38 -36.33
CA GLY A 589 -34.74 41.81 -36.16
C GLY A 589 -35.81 42.61 -35.41
N LYS A 590 -36.89 41.99 -34.94
CA LYS A 590 -37.91 42.60 -34.06
C LYS A 590 -37.69 42.18 -32.62
N SER A 591 -37.86 43.10 -31.69
CA SER A 591 -37.62 42.86 -30.27
C SER A 591 -38.79 43.30 -29.39
N ALA A 592 -38.99 42.60 -28.27
CA ALA A 592 -39.85 43.01 -27.18
C ALA A 592 -39.22 42.59 -25.86
N ALA A 593 -39.44 43.36 -24.81
CA ALA A 593 -38.80 43.16 -23.50
C ALA A 593 -39.83 43.00 -22.39
N ALA A 594 -39.44 42.25 -21.35
CA ALA A 594 -40.15 42.18 -20.08
C ALA A 594 -39.26 42.73 -18.95
N ALA A 595 -39.84 43.57 -18.09
CA ALA A 595 -39.15 44.12 -16.93
C ALA A 595 -39.21 43.12 -15.75
N ILE A 596 -38.05 42.65 -15.30
CA ILE A 596 -37.91 41.73 -14.18
C ILE A 596 -37.38 42.50 -12.99
N THR A 597 -38.17 42.58 -11.93
CA THR A 597 -37.74 43.10 -10.64
C THR A 597 -37.41 41.92 -9.72
N VAL A 598 -36.16 41.83 -9.32
CA VAL A 598 -35.69 40.81 -8.39
C VAL A 598 -35.62 41.41 -6.98
N ASN A 599 -36.55 40.98 -6.14
CA ASN A 599 -36.53 41.31 -4.73
C ASN A 599 -35.57 40.38 -3.97
N PRO A 600 -34.98 40.87 -2.88
CA PRO A 600 -34.22 39.99 -2.01
C PRO A 600 -35.14 38.97 -1.31
N VAL A 601 -34.59 37.81 -0.92
CA VAL A 601 -35.31 36.83 -0.10
C VAL A 601 -35.66 37.48 1.26
N PRO A 602 -36.93 37.44 1.73
CA PRO A 602 -37.32 38.09 2.98
C PRO A 602 -36.69 37.41 4.20
N VAL A 603 -36.40 38.19 5.24
CA VAL A 603 -35.95 37.62 6.53
C VAL A 603 -37.10 36.86 7.17
N ALA A 604 -36.91 35.56 7.43
CA ALA A 604 -37.90 34.73 8.11
C ALA A 604 -37.66 34.68 9.63
N SER A 605 -36.40 34.64 10.07
CA SER A 605 -36.01 34.69 11.48
C SER A 605 -34.69 35.43 11.68
N VAL A 606 -34.46 35.89 12.91
CA VAL A 606 -33.21 36.53 13.35
C VAL A 606 -32.66 35.72 14.51
N SER A 607 -31.42 35.28 14.40
CA SER A 607 -30.70 34.58 15.47
C SER A 607 -29.60 35.49 16.01
N VAL A 608 -29.52 35.66 17.32
CA VAL A 608 -28.49 36.48 17.98
C VAL A 608 -27.51 35.58 18.73
N SER A 609 -26.22 35.79 18.49
CA SER A 609 -25.14 35.02 19.11
C SER A 609 -24.08 35.93 19.77
N PRO A 610 -23.60 35.60 20.98
CA PRO A 610 -24.14 34.54 21.85
C PRO A 610 -25.56 34.90 22.34
N ALA A 611 -26.41 33.88 22.52
CA ALA A 611 -27.79 34.08 22.99
C ALA A 611 -27.87 34.55 24.46
N THR A 612 -26.78 34.39 25.22
CA THR A 612 -26.61 34.95 26.57
C THR A 612 -25.18 35.42 26.76
N ALA A 613 -24.96 36.47 27.56
CA ALA A 613 -23.62 36.88 27.97
C ALA A 613 -23.62 37.44 29.40
N SER A 614 -22.58 37.13 30.17
CA SER A 614 -22.34 37.69 31.50
C SER A 614 -21.10 38.56 31.48
N MET A 615 -21.21 39.82 31.89
CA MET A 615 -20.15 40.82 31.72
C MET A 615 -20.06 41.76 32.93
N TYR A 616 -18.85 42.21 33.26
CA TYR A 616 -18.67 43.18 34.33
C TYR A 616 -19.15 44.57 33.89
N ALA A 617 -19.68 45.39 34.81
CA ALA A 617 -20.00 46.79 34.54
C ALA A 617 -18.75 47.53 33.99
N GLY A 618 -18.94 48.30 32.92
CA GLY A 618 -17.89 48.95 32.13
C GLY A 618 -17.28 48.07 31.02
N ALA A 619 -17.55 46.76 31.00
CA ALA A 619 -17.12 45.90 29.91
C ALA A 619 -18.03 46.03 28.68
N THR A 620 -17.55 45.57 27.54
CA THR A 620 -18.31 45.51 26.29
C THR A 620 -18.36 44.09 25.73
N GLN A 621 -19.49 43.68 25.14
CA GLN A 621 -19.67 42.40 24.47
C GLN A 621 -20.25 42.62 23.07
N GLN A 622 -19.58 42.10 22.05
CA GLN A 622 -20.10 42.15 20.68
C GLN A 622 -21.12 41.02 20.49
N LEU A 623 -22.34 41.37 20.08
CA LEU A 623 -23.34 40.42 19.61
C LEU A 623 -23.34 40.39 18.08
N THR A 624 -23.60 39.22 17.50
CA THR A 624 -23.78 39.05 16.05
C THR A 624 -25.19 38.58 15.78
N ALA A 625 -25.91 39.26 14.89
CA ALA A 625 -27.22 38.84 14.42
C ALA A 625 -27.08 38.18 13.05
N THR A 626 -27.49 36.92 12.94
CA THR A 626 -27.59 36.18 11.68
C THR A 626 -29.05 36.15 11.25
N LEU A 627 -29.32 36.75 10.10
CA LEU A 627 -30.65 36.76 9.48
C LEU A 627 -30.80 35.47 8.67
N LEU A 628 -31.93 34.79 8.79
CA LEU A 628 -32.18 33.53 8.07
C LEU A 628 -33.42 33.66 7.19
N ASP A 629 -33.38 33.05 6.01
CA ASP A 629 -34.57 32.85 5.18
C ASP A 629 -35.48 31.73 5.74
N ALA A 630 -36.62 31.48 5.07
CA ALA A 630 -37.58 30.46 5.49
C ALA A 630 -37.02 29.02 5.45
N ASN A 631 -35.93 28.80 4.71
CA ASN A 631 -35.26 27.51 4.58
C ASN A 631 -34.05 27.39 5.55
N GLY A 632 -33.79 28.41 6.37
CA GLY A 632 -32.68 28.43 7.33
C GLY A 632 -31.33 28.88 6.75
N ASN A 633 -31.28 29.45 5.55
CA ASN A 633 -30.03 29.96 4.96
C ASN A 633 -29.71 31.38 5.44
N PRO A 634 -28.44 31.72 5.70
CA PRO A 634 -28.04 33.06 6.12
C PRO A 634 -28.21 34.12 5.03
N LEU A 635 -28.81 35.25 5.39
CA LEU A 635 -29.03 36.44 4.56
C LEU A 635 -28.06 37.55 4.98
N SER A 636 -27.39 38.16 4.01
CA SER A 636 -26.44 39.26 4.21
C SER A 636 -26.93 40.58 3.60
N GLY A 637 -26.31 41.70 3.99
CA GLY A 637 -26.57 43.03 3.41
C GLY A 637 -27.88 43.71 3.83
N ARG A 638 -28.55 43.26 4.89
CA ARG A 638 -29.75 43.92 5.43
C ARG A 638 -29.44 44.78 6.65
N THR A 639 -30.28 45.80 6.85
CA THR A 639 -30.20 46.67 8.01
C THR A 639 -30.71 45.92 9.25
N ILE A 640 -29.88 45.87 10.28
CA ILE A 640 -30.21 45.30 11.58
C ILE A 640 -30.29 46.45 12.57
N THR A 641 -31.44 46.60 13.23
CA THR A 641 -31.64 47.58 14.29
C THR A 641 -31.52 46.88 15.64
N TRP A 642 -30.67 47.40 16.51
CA TRP A 642 -30.46 46.87 17.86
C TRP A 642 -31.16 47.74 18.90
N SER A 643 -31.74 47.12 19.92
CA SER A 643 -32.34 47.81 21.06
C SER A 643 -32.10 47.05 22.37
N SER A 644 -32.00 47.77 23.48
CA SER A 644 -31.99 47.21 24.83
C SER A 644 -33.32 47.50 25.52
N ASP A 645 -33.90 46.52 26.20
CA ASP A 645 -35.08 46.73 27.04
C ASP A 645 -34.76 47.46 28.36
N ALA A 646 -33.50 47.41 28.80
CA ALA A 646 -33.00 48.07 30.01
C ALA A 646 -31.65 48.78 29.74
N PRO A 647 -31.66 49.94 29.05
CA PRO A 647 -30.45 50.70 28.73
C PRO A 647 -29.61 51.12 29.95
N GLY A 648 -30.24 51.28 31.12
CA GLY A 648 -29.52 51.57 32.38
C GLY A 648 -28.75 50.39 32.96
N VAL A 649 -28.99 49.16 32.46
CA VAL A 649 -28.25 47.95 32.80
C VAL A 649 -27.23 47.64 31.71
N ALA A 650 -27.65 47.64 30.45
CA ALA A 650 -26.76 47.49 29.31
C ALA A 650 -27.27 48.28 28.09
N THR A 651 -26.41 49.06 27.46
CA THR A 651 -26.68 49.76 26.19
C THR A 651 -26.19 48.93 25.00
N VAL A 652 -26.74 49.13 23.81
CA VAL A 652 -26.26 48.50 22.56
C VAL A 652 -26.17 49.53 21.46
N ASN A 653 -25.09 49.52 20.69
CA ASN A 653 -24.91 50.43 19.55
C ASN A 653 -25.41 49.82 18.22
N GLY A 654 -25.32 50.58 17.14
CA GLY A 654 -25.77 50.15 15.81
C GLY A 654 -25.00 48.95 15.21
N SER A 655 -23.81 48.60 15.72
CA SER A 655 -23.06 47.42 15.29
C SER A 655 -23.34 46.19 16.15
N GLY A 656 -24.21 46.27 17.16
CA GLY A 656 -24.47 45.18 18.11
C GLY A 656 -23.45 45.07 19.24
N LEU A 657 -22.61 46.09 19.45
CA LEU A 657 -21.71 46.14 20.61
C LEU A 657 -22.50 46.59 21.83
N VAL A 658 -22.61 45.70 22.80
CA VAL A 658 -23.27 45.92 24.08
C VAL A 658 -22.27 46.49 25.07
N THR A 659 -22.62 47.55 25.78
CA THR A 659 -21.84 48.10 26.91
C THR A 659 -22.63 47.86 28.20
N ALA A 660 -21.98 47.25 29.18
CA ALA A 660 -22.58 47.01 30.49
C ALA A 660 -22.46 48.25 31.37
N GLU A 661 -23.58 48.75 31.87
CA GLU A 661 -23.64 49.99 32.64
C GLU A 661 -23.73 49.71 34.15
N ALA A 662 -24.69 48.88 34.57
CA ALA A 662 -24.94 48.60 35.99
C ALA A 662 -25.45 47.17 36.20
N ALA A 663 -25.28 46.64 37.42
CA ALA A 663 -25.69 45.27 37.74
C ALA A 663 -27.18 45.02 37.46
N GLY A 664 -27.50 43.90 36.82
CA GLY A 664 -28.87 43.55 36.44
C GLY A 664 -28.92 42.68 35.19
N THR A 665 -30.12 42.49 34.63
CA THR A 665 -30.32 41.78 33.37
C THR A 665 -30.98 42.68 32.33
N ALA A 666 -30.51 42.64 31.09
CA ALA A 666 -31.08 43.34 29.95
C ALA A 666 -31.23 42.38 28.75
N SER A 667 -32.34 42.43 28.03
CA SER A 667 -32.55 41.75 26.75
C SER A 667 -32.17 42.67 25.60
N ILE A 668 -31.14 42.29 24.85
CA ILE A 668 -30.69 42.99 23.66
C ILE A 668 -31.33 42.35 22.43
N THR A 669 -32.16 43.10 21.72
CA THR A 669 -32.94 42.62 20.57
C THR A 669 -32.37 43.14 19.26
N ALA A 670 -32.07 42.25 18.32
CA ALA A 670 -31.79 42.58 16.93
C ALA A 670 -33.06 42.40 16.10
N THR A 671 -33.42 43.42 15.31
CA THR A 671 -34.60 43.40 14.44
C THR A 671 -34.21 43.71 13.00
N SER A 672 -34.69 42.92 12.04
CA SER A 672 -34.57 43.17 10.60
C SER A 672 -35.88 42.78 9.92
N GLU A 673 -36.43 43.65 9.08
CA GLU A 673 -37.66 43.40 8.29
C GLU A 673 -38.85 42.91 9.14
N GLY A 674 -38.98 43.42 10.37
CA GLY A 674 -40.06 43.05 11.29
C GLY A 674 -39.88 41.71 12.00
N LYS A 675 -38.78 41.00 11.79
CA LYS A 675 -38.39 39.80 12.55
C LYS A 675 -37.32 40.15 13.58
N SER A 676 -37.38 39.51 14.75
CA SER A 676 -36.51 39.79 15.87
C SER A 676 -35.91 38.53 16.49
N GLY A 677 -34.69 38.67 17.01
CA GLY A 677 -34.03 37.71 17.88
C GLY A 677 -33.39 38.47 19.04
N SER A 678 -33.25 37.85 20.20
CA SER A 678 -32.73 38.50 21.39
C SER A 678 -31.60 37.72 22.05
N ALA A 679 -30.74 38.45 22.77
CA ALA A 679 -29.76 37.89 23.68
C ALA A 679 -29.96 38.45 25.08
N ALA A 680 -29.89 37.59 26.10
CA ALA A 680 -29.97 38.00 27.49
C ALA A 680 -28.58 38.37 28.02
N ILE A 681 -28.42 39.62 28.44
CA ILE A 681 -27.19 40.16 29.01
C ILE A 681 -27.37 40.24 30.52
N THR A 682 -26.47 39.62 31.26
CA THR A 682 -26.37 39.74 32.72
C THR A 682 -25.16 40.58 33.05
N VAL A 683 -25.38 41.77 33.59
CA VAL A 683 -24.30 42.63 34.07
C VAL A 683 -24.04 42.33 35.53
N ILE A 684 -22.80 42.00 35.83
CA ILE A 684 -22.29 41.80 37.18
C ILE A 684 -21.34 42.94 37.53
N VAL A 685 -21.23 43.31 38.80
CA VAL A 685 -20.14 44.18 39.27
C VAL A 685 -19.12 43.31 40.01
N PRO A 686 -17.82 43.61 39.89
CA PRO A 686 -16.77 42.85 40.57
C PRO A 686 -16.83 43.09 42.08
N VAL A 687 -16.45 42.09 42.86
CA VAL A 687 -16.30 42.23 44.31
C VAL A 687 -15.12 43.16 44.62
N ALA A 688 -15.37 44.29 45.26
CA ALA A 688 -14.33 45.23 45.68
C ALA A 688 -13.81 44.93 47.08
N SER A 689 -14.67 44.45 47.98
CA SER A 689 -14.31 44.02 49.34
C SER A 689 -15.25 42.91 49.83
N VAL A 690 -14.85 42.18 50.87
CA VAL A 690 -15.71 41.20 51.56
C VAL A 690 -15.84 41.65 53.01
N SER A 691 -17.05 41.74 53.54
CA SER A 691 -17.27 41.95 54.98
C SER A 691 -17.59 40.62 55.66
N LEU A 692 -17.05 40.41 56.86
CA LEU A 692 -17.29 39.20 57.67
C LEU A 692 -18.01 39.56 58.98
N SER A 693 -18.99 38.76 59.38
CA SER A 693 -19.68 38.88 60.66
C SER A 693 -19.94 37.51 61.30
N PRO A 694 -19.62 37.31 62.60
CA PRO A 694 -18.87 38.23 63.47
C PRO A 694 -17.40 38.38 63.03
N THR A 695 -16.65 39.34 63.57
CA THR A 695 -15.21 39.53 63.28
C THR A 695 -14.29 38.69 64.17
N SER A 696 -14.85 38.08 65.22
CA SER A 696 -14.17 37.10 66.07
C SER A 696 -15.17 36.23 66.83
N ALA A 697 -14.77 35.01 67.22
CA ALA A 697 -15.56 34.16 68.13
C ALA A 697 -14.68 33.31 69.04
N THR A 698 -15.19 33.00 70.24
CA THR A 698 -14.60 32.02 71.14
C THR A 698 -15.55 30.84 71.28
N ILE A 699 -15.08 29.63 70.94
CA ILE A 699 -15.88 28.40 70.91
C ILE A 699 -15.16 27.26 71.63
N LEU A 700 -15.90 26.28 72.15
CA LEU A 700 -15.31 25.08 72.73
C LEU A 700 -14.97 24.06 71.63
N VAL A 701 -13.98 23.19 71.85
CA VAL A 701 -13.71 22.04 70.95
C VAL A 701 -15.01 21.25 70.69
N GLY A 702 -15.33 20.97 69.43
CA GLY A 702 -16.58 20.33 68.99
C GLY A 702 -17.77 21.28 68.83
N GLY A 703 -17.68 22.52 69.31
CA GLY A 703 -18.67 23.56 69.08
C GLY A 703 -18.58 24.16 67.67
N THR A 704 -19.65 24.83 67.25
CA THR A 704 -19.72 25.48 65.95
C THR A 704 -20.07 26.97 66.06
N GLN A 705 -19.60 27.78 65.12
CA GLN A 705 -19.96 29.19 64.96
C GLN A 705 -20.21 29.49 63.49
N GLN A 706 -21.37 30.06 63.19
CA GLN A 706 -21.69 30.51 61.84
C GLN A 706 -21.06 31.89 61.59
N PHE A 707 -20.34 32.02 60.47
CA PHE A 707 -19.89 33.31 59.92
C PHE A 707 -20.67 33.60 58.64
N THR A 708 -21.01 34.87 58.45
CA THR A 708 -21.62 35.36 57.22
C THR A 708 -20.61 36.28 56.52
N ALA A 709 -20.29 35.94 55.28
CA ALA A 709 -19.49 36.78 54.41
C ALA A 709 -20.42 37.47 53.41
N THR A 710 -20.24 38.77 53.23
CA THR A 710 -21.01 39.57 52.27
C THR A 710 -20.02 40.26 51.33
N PRO A 711 -19.91 39.81 50.06
CA PRO A 711 -19.15 40.51 49.05
C PRO A 711 -19.81 41.85 48.74
N LEU A 712 -19.03 42.91 48.63
CA LEU A 712 -19.47 44.29 48.40
C LEU A 712 -18.83 44.83 47.10
N ASP A 713 -19.57 45.63 46.34
CA ASP A 713 -19.00 46.40 45.23
C ASP A 713 -18.13 47.58 45.71
N ALA A 714 -17.58 48.35 44.77
CA ALA A 714 -16.72 49.50 45.08
C ALA A 714 -17.45 50.63 45.83
N ASN A 715 -18.79 50.65 45.78
CA ASN A 715 -19.63 51.63 46.47
C ASN A 715 -20.15 51.10 47.82
N GLY A 716 -19.76 49.88 48.21
CA GLY A 716 -20.19 49.25 49.46
C GLY A 716 -21.54 48.55 49.40
N ASN A 717 -22.12 48.35 48.22
CA ASN A 717 -23.41 47.64 48.09
C ASN A 717 -23.21 46.11 48.13
N PRO A 718 -24.06 45.36 48.86
CA PRO A 718 -24.03 43.91 48.87
C PRO A 718 -24.24 43.26 47.51
N LEU A 719 -23.40 42.29 47.17
CA LEU A 719 -23.46 41.50 45.95
C LEU A 719 -23.96 40.09 46.27
N SER A 720 -25.19 39.79 45.83
CA SER A 720 -25.81 38.47 45.97
C SER A 720 -25.33 37.49 44.88
N GLY A 721 -25.43 36.19 45.16
CA GLY A 721 -25.09 35.12 44.21
C GLY A 721 -23.60 34.95 43.90
N ARG A 722 -22.71 35.62 44.64
CA ARG A 722 -21.26 35.48 44.48
C ARG A 722 -20.72 34.27 45.24
N ALA A 723 -19.80 33.55 44.62
CA ALA A 723 -19.14 32.43 45.25
C ALA A 723 -18.21 32.92 46.37
N ILE A 724 -18.33 32.29 47.54
CA ILE A 724 -17.51 32.58 48.70
C ILE A 724 -16.72 31.33 49.03
N ILE A 725 -15.40 31.45 49.04
CA ILE A 725 -14.47 30.38 49.38
C ILE A 725 -14.01 30.63 50.80
N TRP A 726 -14.34 29.70 51.69
CA TRP A 726 -13.93 29.73 53.08
C TRP A 726 -12.64 28.94 53.26
N SER A 727 -11.76 29.47 54.10
CA SER A 727 -10.50 28.83 54.47
C SER A 727 -10.18 29.11 55.93
N THR A 728 -9.32 28.27 56.49
CA THR A 728 -8.78 28.38 57.85
C THR A 728 -7.27 28.26 57.73
N ASP A 729 -6.53 29.06 58.50
CA ASP A 729 -5.06 28.94 58.58
C ASP A 729 -4.59 27.76 59.44
N ALA A 730 -5.48 27.25 60.31
CA ALA A 730 -5.19 26.20 61.27
C ALA A 730 -6.36 25.20 61.33
N ALA A 731 -6.46 24.34 60.32
CA ALA A 731 -7.51 23.31 60.23
C ALA A 731 -7.50 22.32 61.40
N SER A 732 -6.35 22.11 62.06
CA SER A 732 -6.24 21.33 63.29
C SER A 732 -6.88 22.01 64.50
N VAL A 733 -7.14 23.32 64.44
CA VAL A 733 -7.79 24.12 65.50
C VAL A 733 -9.26 24.36 65.17
N ALA A 734 -9.57 24.82 63.96
CA ALA A 734 -10.95 24.99 63.51
C ALA A 734 -11.06 24.80 62.00
N THR A 735 -12.09 24.08 61.55
CA THR A 735 -12.43 23.89 60.13
C THR A 735 -13.63 24.76 59.77
N VAL A 736 -13.78 25.13 58.50
CA VAL A 736 -14.92 25.91 58.02
C VAL A 736 -15.49 25.27 56.76
N ASN A 737 -16.80 25.11 56.70
CA ASN A 737 -17.47 24.54 55.53
C ASN A 737 -17.82 25.62 54.48
N ALA A 738 -18.36 25.19 53.34
CA ALA A 738 -18.73 26.08 52.24
C ALA A 738 -19.83 27.11 52.59
N SER A 739 -20.64 26.87 53.62
CA SER A 739 -21.65 27.82 54.10
C SER A 739 -21.12 28.80 55.14
N GLY A 740 -19.83 28.74 55.51
CA GLY A 740 -19.24 29.59 56.55
C GLY A 740 -19.48 29.10 57.99
N LEU A 741 -19.94 27.86 58.17
CA LEU A 741 -20.03 27.25 59.49
C LEU A 741 -18.66 26.74 59.90
N VAL A 742 -18.12 27.34 60.96
CA VAL A 742 -16.85 26.96 61.56
C VAL A 742 -17.11 25.89 62.62
N THR A 743 -16.34 24.81 62.60
CA THR A 743 -16.34 23.74 63.59
C THR A 743 -14.99 23.68 64.27
N ALA A 744 -14.97 23.87 65.59
CA ALA A 744 -13.75 23.76 66.39
C ALA A 744 -13.26 22.30 66.44
N ALA A 745 -12.02 22.08 66.00
CA ALA A 745 -11.38 20.78 65.93
C ALA A 745 -10.33 20.55 67.04
N GLY A 746 -9.67 21.61 67.53
CA GLY A 746 -8.61 21.50 68.54
C GLY A 746 -8.36 22.82 69.25
N VAL A 747 -7.76 22.77 70.44
CA VAL A 747 -7.49 23.96 71.27
C VAL A 747 -6.43 24.85 70.61
N GLY A 748 -6.67 26.15 70.57
CA GLY A 748 -5.74 27.11 69.98
C GLY A 748 -6.44 28.31 69.34
N SER A 749 -5.72 29.08 68.54
CA SER A 749 -6.26 30.18 67.74
C SER A 749 -6.21 29.84 66.25
N ALA A 750 -7.27 30.17 65.51
CA ALA A 750 -7.33 30.05 64.05
C ALA A 750 -7.90 31.34 63.43
N SER A 751 -7.55 31.63 62.18
CA SER A 751 -8.09 32.71 61.37
C SER A 751 -8.95 32.13 60.25
N ILE A 752 -10.24 32.49 60.25
CA ILE A 752 -11.20 32.06 59.22
C ILE A 752 -11.30 33.15 58.17
N THR A 753 -10.91 32.82 56.94
CA THR A 753 -10.86 33.77 55.83
C THR A 753 -11.91 33.40 54.78
N ALA A 754 -12.82 34.33 54.50
CA ALA A 754 -13.73 34.26 53.36
C ALA A 754 -13.17 35.07 52.20
N THR A 755 -13.09 34.44 51.03
CA THR A 755 -12.59 35.06 49.80
C THR A 755 -13.64 35.00 48.71
N SER A 756 -13.88 36.11 48.02
CA SER A 756 -14.73 36.18 46.83
C SER A 756 -14.04 37.01 45.77
N GLU A 757 -13.87 36.45 44.57
CA GLU A 757 -13.20 37.09 43.42
C GLU A 757 -11.83 37.72 43.76
N GLY A 758 -11.05 37.07 44.63
CA GLY A 758 -9.71 37.51 45.03
C GLY A 758 -9.66 38.57 46.15
N LYS A 759 -10.80 39.02 46.67
CA LYS A 759 -10.89 39.87 47.86
C LYS A 759 -11.25 39.04 49.08
N SER A 760 -10.61 39.31 50.21
CA SER A 760 -10.77 38.52 51.43
C SER A 760 -11.04 39.37 52.66
N ALA A 761 -11.71 38.76 53.64
CA ALA A 761 -11.75 39.22 55.02
C ALA A 761 -11.59 38.02 55.96
N SER A 762 -10.94 38.28 57.09
CA SER A 762 -10.61 37.24 58.08
C SER A 762 -11.22 37.57 59.45
N ALA A 763 -11.61 36.54 60.19
CA ALA A 763 -12.03 36.63 61.58
C ALA A 763 -11.23 35.68 62.48
N ALA A 764 -10.95 36.14 63.70
CA ALA A 764 -10.21 35.36 64.68
C ALA A 764 -11.13 34.39 65.44
N ILE A 765 -10.71 33.13 65.53
CA ILE A 765 -11.31 32.09 66.36
C ILE A 765 -10.37 31.74 67.49
N MET A 766 -10.88 31.75 68.72
CA MET A 766 -10.22 31.14 69.87
C MET A 766 -10.99 29.87 70.27
N VAL A 767 -10.33 28.72 70.20
CA VAL A 767 -10.91 27.44 70.61
C VAL A 767 -10.42 27.07 71.99
N ASN A 768 -11.34 27.03 72.94
CA ASN A 768 -11.07 26.60 74.31
C ASN A 768 -11.36 25.11 74.48
N PRO A 769 -10.66 24.42 75.40
CA PRO A 769 -10.98 23.04 75.74
C PRO A 769 -12.38 22.92 76.37
N VAL A 770 -13.13 21.85 76.10
CA VAL A 770 -14.36 21.52 76.84
C VAL A 770 -13.99 21.18 78.30
N PRO A 771 -14.60 21.82 79.32
CA PRO A 771 -14.22 21.61 80.73
C PRO A 771 -14.60 20.20 81.23
N VAL A 772 -13.81 19.66 82.17
CA VAL A 772 -14.13 18.37 82.81
C VAL A 772 -15.32 18.53 83.76
N ALA A 773 -16.38 17.76 83.52
CA ALA A 773 -17.58 17.74 84.36
C ALA A 773 -17.55 16.59 85.38
N SER A 774 -16.99 15.43 85.01
CA SER A 774 -16.80 14.26 85.88
C SER A 774 -15.54 13.48 85.49
N VAL A 775 -15.06 12.57 86.34
CA VAL A 775 -13.97 11.63 86.00
C VAL A 775 -14.49 10.23 86.19
N SER A 776 -14.46 9.42 85.14
CA SER A 776 -14.76 7.99 85.22
C SER A 776 -13.47 7.22 85.44
N VAL A 777 -13.46 6.25 86.36
CA VAL A 777 -12.31 5.37 86.59
C VAL A 777 -12.72 3.95 86.23
N SER A 778 -11.95 3.32 85.34
CA SER A 778 -12.20 1.97 84.84
C SER A 778 -11.00 1.04 85.10
N PRO A 779 -11.24 -0.21 85.55
CA PRO A 779 -12.53 -0.70 86.02
C PRO A 779 -12.97 0.00 87.31
N ALA A 780 -14.29 0.12 87.54
CA ALA A 780 -14.85 0.73 88.75
C ALA A 780 -14.55 -0.06 90.04
N SER A 781 -14.15 -1.33 89.87
CA SER A 781 -13.54 -2.15 90.90
C SER A 781 -12.58 -3.16 90.27
N ALA A 782 -11.50 -3.52 90.95
CA ALA A 782 -10.57 -4.56 90.47
C ALA A 782 -10.10 -5.47 91.61
N SER A 783 -9.79 -6.72 91.26
CA SER A 783 -9.07 -7.65 92.14
C SER A 783 -7.59 -7.65 91.77
N VAL A 784 -6.71 -7.23 92.68
CA VAL A 784 -5.26 -7.11 92.45
C VAL A 784 -4.54 -8.00 93.45
N PHE A 785 -3.93 -9.09 93.04
CA PHE A 785 -3.19 -9.96 93.95
C PHE A 785 -1.96 -9.26 94.54
N ILE A 786 -1.48 -9.76 95.68
CA ILE A 786 -0.28 -9.22 96.34
C ILE A 786 0.91 -9.30 95.38
N GLY A 787 1.64 -8.20 95.23
CA GLY A 787 2.80 -8.07 94.35
C GLY A 787 2.46 -7.91 92.87
N THR A 788 1.20 -8.08 92.47
CA THR A 788 0.77 -7.82 91.10
C THR A 788 0.26 -6.39 90.96
N THR A 789 0.17 -5.95 89.71
CA THR A 789 -0.29 -4.61 89.38
C THR A 789 -1.51 -4.63 88.49
N GLN A 790 -2.42 -3.68 88.70
CA GLN A 790 -3.55 -3.42 87.82
C GLN A 790 -3.52 -1.98 87.36
N GLN A 791 -3.52 -1.78 86.05
CA GLN A 791 -3.64 -0.45 85.48
C GLN A 791 -5.10 0.01 85.60
N LEU A 792 -5.33 1.15 86.25
CA LEU A 792 -6.59 1.86 86.18
C LEU A 792 -6.49 2.94 85.11
N THR A 793 -7.59 3.15 84.37
CA THR A 793 -7.70 4.25 83.42
C THR A 793 -8.71 5.25 83.95
N ALA A 794 -8.28 6.49 84.10
CA ALA A 794 -9.18 7.60 84.40
C ALA A 794 -9.47 8.35 83.11
N THR A 795 -10.75 8.53 82.84
CA THR A 795 -11.25 9.24 81.67
C THR A 795 -12.06 10.43 82.15
N PRO A 796 -11.49 11.64 82.11
CA PRO A 796 -12.25 12.87 82.34
C PRO A 796 -13.35 12.96 81.30
N LEU A 797 -14.57 13.29 81.71
CA LEU A 797 -15.74 13.39 80.85
C LEU A 797 -16.27 14.82 80.85
N ASP A 798 -16.82 15.27 79.72
CA ASP A 798 -17.60 16.50 79.66
C ASP A 798 -18.99 16.34 80.30
N ALA A 799 -19.78 17.42 80.31
CA ALA A 799 -21.12 17.43 80.90
C ALA A 799 -22.13 16.48 80.21
N SER A 800 -21.84 16.06 78.98
CA SER A 800 -22.63 15.09 78.20
C SER A 800 -22.13 13.66 78.35
N GLY A 801 -21.06 13.43 79.12
CA GLY A 801 -20.46 12.11 79.34
C GLY A 801 -19.44 11.70 78.28
N ASN A 802 -19.00 12.60 77.39
CA ASN A 802 -17.99 12.28 76.37
C ASN A 802 -16.57 12.35 76.95
N PRO A 803 -15.67 11.44 76.54
CA PRO A 803 -14.29 11.43 77.02
C PRO A 803 -13.47 12.63 76.53
N LEU A 804 -12.73 13.24 77.45
CA LEU A 804 -11.83 14.38 77.24
C LEU A 804 -10.36 13.92 77.35
N SER A 805 -9.61 14.07 76.26
CA SER A 805 -8.18 13.72 76.19
C SER A 805 -7.28 14.92 76.56
N GLY A 806 -6.01 14.65 76.88
CA GLY A 806 -5.00 15.70 77.16
C GLY A 806 -5.14 16.40 78.52
N ARG A 807 -6.01 15.91 79.39
CA ARG A 807 -6.25 16.44 80.73
C ARG A 807 -5.24 15.90 81.74
N ALA A 808 -4.77 16.76 82.64
CA ALA A 808 -3.93 16.32 83.74
C ALA A 808 -4.77 15.51 84.74
N ILE A 809 -4.25 14.36 85.17
CA ILE A 809 -4.91 13.44 86.11
C ILE A 809 -3.95 13.18 87.27
N THR A 810 -4.44 13.30 88.50
CA THR A 810 -3.70 12.97 89.73
C THR A 810 -4.36 11.79 90.42
N TRP A 811 -3.57 10.82 90.89
CA TRP A 811 -4.04 9.59 91.53
C TRP A 811 -3.69 9.55 93.02
N SER A 812 -4.57 8.97 93.83
CA SER A 812 -4.36 8.73 95.26
C SER A 812 -5.01 7.44 95.73
N THR A 813 -4.50 6.83 96.79
CA THR A 813 -5.10 5.67 97.48
C THR A 813 -5.50 6.07 98.89
N ASP A 814 -6.65 5.58 99.38
CA ASP A 814 -7.05 5.78 100.79
C ASP A 814 -6.37 4.79 101.75
N ALA A 815 -5.83 3.68 101.24
CA ALA A 815 -5.22 2.60 102.02
C ALA A 815 -3.90 2.12 101.38
N PRO A 816 -2.81 2.91 101.45
CA PRO A 816 -1.52 2.56 100.83
C PRO A 816 -0.88 1.28 101.36
N GLY A 817 -1.26 0.81 102.56
CA GLY A 817 -0.83 -0.48 103.10
C GLY A 817 -1.52 -1.70 102.48
N VAL A 818 -2.64 -1.49 101.75
CA VAL A 818 -3.39 -2.53 101.05
C VAL A 818 -3.10 -2.46 99.55
N ALA A 819 -3.17 -1.27 98.95
CA ALA A 819 -2.79 -1.06 97.56
C ALA A 819 -2.21 0.35 97.34
N THR A 820 -1.08 0.43 96.62
CA THR A 820 -0.47 1.71 96.20
C THR A 820 -0.84 2.04 94.77
N VAL A 821 -0.89 3.31 94.39
CA VAL A 821 -1.08 3.75 92.99
C VAL A 821 0.00 4.76 92.61
N ASN A 822 0.53 4.67 91.39
CA ASN A 822 1.51 5.64 90.87
C ASN A 822 0.84 6.76 90.03
N GLY A 823 1.64 7.70 89.53
CA GLY A 823 1.15 8.82 88.72
C GLY A 823 0.50 8.44 87.39
N SER A 824 0.69 7.22 86.89
CA SER A 824 0.02 6.71 85.68
C SER A 824 -1.28 5.96 85.98
N GLY A 825 -1.67 5.78 87.24
CA GLY A 825 -2.84 4.98 87.62
C GLY A 825 -2.55 3.49 87.76
N LEU A 826 -1.28 3.08 87.77
CA LEU A 826 -0.89 1.69 88.00
C LEU A 826 -0.99 1.39 89.49
N VAL A 827 -1.93 0.53 89.86
CA VAL A 827 -2.16 0.06 91.22
C VAL A 827 -1.30 -1.16 91.47
N THR A 828 -0.72 -1.30 92.66
CA THR A 828 0.01 -2.49 93.11
C THR A 828 -0.66 -3.04 94.38
N GLY A 829 -1.00 -4.32 94.38
CA GLY A 829 -1.51 -5.00 95.58
C GLY A 829 -0.39 -5.20 96.60
N VAL A 830 -0.57 -4.71 97.82
CA VAL A 830 0.46 -4.74 98.89
C VAL A 830 0.12 -5.78 99.94
N ALA A 831 -1.13 -5.81 100.40
CA ALA A 831 -1.61 -6.76 101.39
C ALA A 831 -3.11 -7.01 101.19
N THR A 832 -3.60 -8.16 101.64
CA THR A 832 -5.02 -8.51 101.55
C THR A 832 -5.90 -7.45 102.22
N GLY A 833 -6.91 -6.94 101.51
CA GLY A 833 -7.81 -5.91 102.01
C GLY A 833 -8.55 -5.18 100.91
N LEU A 834 -9.22 -4.09 101.29
CA LEU A 834 -9.89 -3.17 100.37
C LEU A 834 -9.18 -1.80 100.38
N ALA A 835 -9.02 -1.19 99.20
CA ALA A 835 -8.50 0.16 99.03
C ALA A 835 -9.31 0.88 97.94
N ASN A 836 -9.64 2.16 98.10
CA ASN A 836 -10.18 2.99 97.03
C ASN A 836 -9.08 3.84 96.40
N ILE A 837 -8.97 3.71 95.09
CA ILE A 837 -8.06 4.50 94.27
C ILE A 837 -8.86 5.62 93.60
N THR A 838 -8.50 6.87 93.89
CA THR A 838 -9.18 8.06 93.37
C THR A 838 -8.34 8.74 92.30
N ALA A 839 -8.94 9.05 91.15
CA ALA A 839 -8.39 9.91 90.12
C ALA A 839 -9.08 11.27 90.14
N THR A 840 -8.31 12.36 90.03
CA THR A 840 -8.83 13.73 89.99
C THR A 840 -8.32 14.48 88.77
N SER A 841 -9.19 15.21 88.08
CA SER A 841 -8.85 16.10 86.95
C SER A 841 -9.72 17.36 87.00
N GLU A 842 -9.09 18.54 86.89
CA GLU A 842 -9.73 19.87 86.93
C GLU A 842 -10.76 20.03 88.09
N GLY A 843 -10.45 19.45 89.26
CA GLY A 843 -11.30 19.52 90.46
C GLY A 843 -12.47 18.54 90.52
N LYS A 844 -12.60 17.62 89.55
CA LYS A 844 -13.58 16.52 89.53
C LYS A 844 -12.87 15.18 89.77
N SER A 845 -13.53 14.26 90.47
CA SER A 845 -12.94 12.98 90.86
C SER A 845 -13.83 11.78 90.53
N GLY A 846 -13.18 10.64 90.30
CA GLY A 846 -13.79 9.32 90.23
C GLY A 846 -12.92 8.31 90.99
N SER A 847 -13.51 7.19 91.41
CA SER A 847 -12.82 6.20 92.24
C SER A 847 -13.01 4.78 91.73
N SER A 848 -12.03 3.92 91.99
CA SER A 848 -12.11 2.47 91.79
C SER A 848 -11.88 1.74 93.11
N ALA A 849 -12.75 0.78 93.41
CA ALA A 849 -12.62 -0.09 94.57
C ALA A 849 -11.69 -1.27 94.27
N ILE A 850 -10.52 -1.29 94.90
CA ILE A 850 -9.53 -2.35 94.77
C ILE A 850 -9.72 -3.36 95.90
N THR A 851 -9.90 -4.62 95.52
CA THR A 851 -9.83 -5.77 96.41
C THR A 851 -8.49 -6.45 96.19
N VAL A 852 -7.75 -6.75 97.25
CA VAL A 852 -6.56 -7.60 97.18
C VAL A 852 -6.95 -8.97 97.74
N PRO A 853 -7.36 -9.94 96.89
CA PRO A 853 -7.82 -11.25 97.35
C PRO A 853 -6.68 -12.18 97.73
N ALA A 854 -7.00 -13.24 98.50
CA ALA A 854 -6.09 -14.36 98.73
C ALA A 854 -6.01 -15.26 97.48
N ALA A 855 -4.82 -15.78 97.14
CA ALA A 855 -4.58 -16.64 95.97
C ALA A 855 -5.40 -17.96 96.02
N ALA A 856 -5.87 -18.43 94.85
CA ALA A 856 -6.58 -19.71 94.73
C ALA A 856 -5.64 -20.92 94.91
N PRO A 857 -6.09 -22.02 95.54
CA PRO A 857 -5.23 -23.18 95.79
C PRO A 857 -4.86 -23.92 94.49
N PRO A 858 -3.60 -24.41 94.34
CA PRO A 858 -3.18 -25.17 93.16
C PRO A 858 -4.01 -26.45 92.94
N VAL A 859 -4.26 -26.79 91.69
CA VAL A 859 -4.98 -28.00 91.26
C VAL A 859 -4.02 -29.00 90.59
N THR A 860 -4.37 -30.28 90.54
CA THR A 860 -3.48 -31.32 89.98
C THR A 860 -4.11 -31.97 88.74
N LEU A 861 -3.31 -32.13 87.68
CA LEU A 861 -3.56 -33.00 86.54
C LEU A 861 -2.58 -34.16 86.60
N VAL A 862 -3.03 -35.39 86.38
CA VAL A 862 -2.15 -36.57 86.38
C VAL A 862 -2.54 -37.53 85.26
N GLY A 863 -1.58 -38.04 84.51
CA GLY A 863 -1.93 -38.86 83.36
C GLY A 863 -0.76 -39.41 82.57
N ALA A 864 -1.11 -40.24 81.59
CA ALA A 864 -0.23 -40.84 80.61
C ALA A 864 -1.06 -41.27 79.39
N GLY A 865 -0.42 -41.74 78.34
CA GLY A 865 -1.05 -42.45 77.22
C GLY A 865 -0.36 -43.78 76.96
N ASN A 866 -0.82 -44.49 75.94
CA ASN A 866 -0.48 -45.90 75.71
C ASN A 866 -0.77 -46.80 76.91
N ILE A 867 -2.05 -46.89 77.24
CA ILE A 867 -2.48 -47.32 78.57
C ILE A 867 -2.68 -48.83 78.62
N ALA A 868 -3.89 -49.31 78.31
CA ALA A 868 -4.27 -50.67 78.68
C ALA A 868 -3.90 -51.68 77.60
N ASN A 869 -3.30 -52.79 78.02
CA ASN A 869 -3.07 -53.96 77.17
C ASN A 869 -3.43 -55.19 77.99
N CYS A 870 -4.44 -55.95 77.53
CA CYS A 870 -5.01 -57.10 78.22
C CYS A 870 -3.97 -58.19 78.57
N ASN A 871 -2.80 -58.16 77.92
CA ASN A 871 -1.74 -59.15 78.07
C ASN A 871 -0.62 -58.70 79.02
N THR A 872 -0.75 -57.57 79.70
CA THR A 872 0.25 -57.01 80.61
C THR A 872 -0.36 -56.62 81.96
N GLN A 873 0.48 -56.41 82.98
CA GLN A 873 0.04 -55.89 84.29
C GLN A 873 0.59 -54.49 84.57
N ASN A 874 1.25 -53.87 83.60
CA ASN A 874 1.90 -52.57 83.82
C ASN A 874 0.89 -51.44 83.88
N ASP A 875 -0.25 -51.56 83.19
CA ASP A 875 -1.37 -50.62 83.24
C ASP A 875 -2.08 -50.64 84.60
N ASP A 876 -2.18 -51.80 85.25
CA ASP A 876 -2.61 -51.89 86.66
C ASP A 876 -1.62 -51.19 87.60
N ALA A 877 -0.32 -51.37 87.38
CA ALA A 877 0.73 -50.76 88.19
C ALA A 877 0.80 -49.23 88.03
N THR A 878 0.60 -48.70 86.83
CA THR A 878 0.51 -47.25 86.58
C THR A 878 -0.79 -46.67 87.11
N ALA A 879 -1.92 -47.38 86.95
CA ALA A 879 -3.21 -46.99 87.51
C ALA A 879 -3.14 -46.86 89.04
N ALA A 880 -2.42 -47.75 89.73
CA ALA A 880 -2.26 -47.70 91.18
C ALA A 880 -1.60 -46.40 91.70
N LEU A 881 -0.77 -45.73 90.87
CA LEU A 881 -0.21 -44.43 91.23
C LEU A 881 -1.30 -43.35 91.32
N ILE A 882 -2.33 -43.44 90.48
CA ILE A 882 -3.40 -42.45 90.37
C ILE A 882 -4.27 -42.43 91.64
N GLU A 883 -4.48 -43.57 92.29
CA GLU A 883 -5.26 -43.69 93.54
C GLU A 883 -4.87 -42.63 94.57
N ASN A 884 -3.56 -42.41 94.74
CA ASN A 884 -3.01 -41.53 95.76
C ASN A 884 -2.66 -40.12 95.23
N ILE A 885 -3.00 -39.81 93.99
CA ILE A 885 -2.79 -38.50 93.39
C ILE A 885 -4.17 -37.86 93.17
N PRO A 886 -4.61 -36.93 94.05
CA PRO A 886 -5.89 -36.25 93.89
C PRO A 886 -5.84 -35.31 92.67
N GLY A 887 -7.01 -34.96 92.14
CA GLY A 887 -7.14 -34.08 90.98
C GLY A 887 -7.70 -34.78 89.74
N THR A 888 -7.60 -34.11 88.60
CA THR A 888 -8.16 -34.56 87.32
C THR A 888 -7.19 -35.51 86.65
N VAL A 889 -7.70 -36.65 86.17
CA VAL A 889 -6.92 -37.62 85.40
C VAL A 889 -7.02 -37.29 83.93
N TYR A 890 -5.92 -37.23 83.21
CA TYR A 890 -5.94 -37.10 81.76
C TYR A 890 -5.38 -38.36 81.09
N THR A 891 -5.83 -38.61 79.86
CA THR A 891 -5.16 -39.55 78.97
C THR A 891 -4.81 -38.85 77.68
N THR A 892 -3.64 -39.14 77.12
CA THR A 892 -3.18 -38.53 75.87
C THR A 892 -3.58 -39.30 74.63
N GLY A 893 -4.35 -40.39 74.76
CA GLY A 893 -4.76 -41.24 73.66
C GLY A 893 -4.11 -42.63 73.72
N ASP A 894 -4.53 -43.48 72.78
CA ASP A 894 -4.21 -44.91 72.75
C ASP A 894 -4.51 -45.56 74.10
N ASN A 895 -5.76 -45.37 74.52
CA ASN A 895 -6.26 -45.82 75.82
C ASN A 895 -6.28 -47.35 75.89
N ILE A 896 -6.46 -48.01 74.75
CA ILE A 896 -6.50 -49.47 74.63
C ILE A 896 -5.63 -49.98 73.48
N TYR A 897 -4.89 -51.07 73.70
CA TYR A 897 -3.99 -51.69 72.73
C TYR A 897 -4.57 -52.95 72.04
N GLY A 898 -5.89 -53.01 71.90
CA GLY A 898 -6.62 -54.06 71.18
C GLY A 898 -7.23 -53.57 69.86
N ASP A 899 -8.45 -54.01 69.56
CA ASP A 899 -9.20 -53.65 68.34
C ASP A 899 -10.05 -52.38 68.49
N GLY A 900 -9.96 -51.69 69.65
CA GLY A 900 -10.69 -50.45 69.93
C GLY A 900 -12.18 -50.64 70.20
N SER A 901 -12.66 -51.88 70.34
CA SER A 901 -14.05 -52.19 70.68
C SER A 901 -14.41 -51.81 72.12
N LEU A 902 -15.72 -51.66 72.38
CA LEU A 902 -16.22 -51.48 73.75
C LEU A 902 -15.80 -52.64 74.66
N THR A 903 -15.72 -53.85 74.14
CA THR A 903 -15.28 -55.04 74.87
C THR A 903 -13.85 -54.86 75.38
N ASP A 904 -12.92 -54.37 74.56
CA ASP A 904 -11.54 -54.14 75.01
C ASP A 904 -11.44 -53.03 76.06
N PHE A 905 -12.23 -51.96 75.91
CA PHE A 905 -12.36 -50.93 76.94
C PHE A 905 -12.94 -51.48 78.25
N GLN A 906 -13.93 -52.37 78.19
CA GLN A 906 -14.54 -52.98 79.38
C GLN A 906 -13.61 -53.99 80.05
N ASN A 907 -12.88 -54.79 79.27
CA ASN A 907 -12.11 -55.91 79.78
C ASN A 907 -10.68 -55.55 80.17
N CYS A 908 -10.10 -54.48 79.60
CA CYS A 908 -8.68 -54.19 79.79
C CYS A 908 -8.46 -52.78 80.34
N TYR A 909 -9.07 -51.74 79.76
CA TYR A 909 -9.00 -50.39 80.37
C TYR A 909 -9.84 -50.29 81.64
N GLY A 910 -11.02 -50.91 81.66
CA GLY A 910 -11.98 -50.87 82.75
C GLY A 910 -11.42 -51.28 84.11
N PRO A 911 -10.78 -52.46 84.23
CA PRO A 911 -10.21 -52.94 85.48
C PRO A 911 -9.03 -52.09 85.99
N SER A 912 -8.23 -51.52 85.09
CA SER A 912 -7.04 -50.73 85.45
C SER A 912 -7.38 -49.24 85.64
N TRP A 913 -7.25 -48.43 84.59
CA TRP A 913 -7.46 -46.96 84.62
C TRP A 913 -8.94 -46.56 84.67
N GLY A 914 -9.84 -47.42 84.21
CA GLY A 914 -11.30 -47.21 84.20
C GLY A 914 -11.91 -46.99 85.58
N ARG A 915 -11.23 -47.45 86.65
CA ARG A 915 -11.57 -47.15 88.05
C ARG A 915 -11.66 -45.64 88.34
N TYR A 916 -10.92 -44.83 87.58
CA TYR A 916 -10.85 -43.37 87.77
C TYR A 916 -11.68 -42.59 86.76
N LYS A 917 -12.47 -43.26 85.92
CA LYS A 917 -13.23 -42.66 84.81
C LYS A 917 -14.04 -41.43 85.21
N GLY A 918 -14.62 -41.38 86.42
CA GLY A 918 -15.40 -40.23 86.90
C GLY A 918 -14.62 -38.91 86.97
N ARG A 919 -13.29 -38.98 87.13
CA ARG A 919 -12.37 -37.83 87.10
C ARG A 919 -11.41 -37.86 85.91
N THR A 920 -11.65 -38.75 84.94
CA THR A 920 -10.86 -38.82 83.71
C THR A 920 -11.40 -37.86 82.66
N ARG A 921 -10.48 -37.20 81.95
CA ARG A 921 -10.72 -36.41 80.74
C ARG A 921 -9.86 -37.02 79.64
N PRO A 922 -10.45 -37.90 78.81
CA PRO A 922 -9.68 -38.71 77.88
C PRO A 922 -9.42 -37.96 76.56
N ALA A 923 -8.24 -38.14 75.98
CA ALA A 923 -7.99 -37.89 74.55
C ALA A 923 -8.11 -39.21 73.78
N SER A 924 -8.35 -39.13 72.47
CA SER A 924 -8.38 -40.31 71.59
C SER A 924 -7.07 -40.43 70.81
N GLY A 925 -6.64 -41.68 70.56
CA GLY A 925 -5.48 -42.00 69.73
C GLY A 925 -5.78 -42.99 68.62
N HIS A 926 -4.79 -43.27 67.79
CA HIS A 926 -4.95 -44.14 66.63
C HIS A 926 -5.35 -45.59 66.96
N LYS A 927 -5.04 -46.09 68.16
CA LYS A 927 -5.50 -47.42 68.63
C LYS A 927 -6.97 -47.42 69.01
N ASP A 928 -7.49 -46.29 69.49
CA ASP A 928 -8.91 -46.14 69.81
C ASP A 928 -9.77 -46.13 68.53
N TYR A 929 -9.16 -45.76 67.39
CA TYR A 929 -9.76 -45.67 66.05
C TYR A 929 -9.69 -46.95 65.22
N GLN A 930 -9.26 -48.08 65.80
CA GLN A 930 -9.25 -49.38 65.09
C GLN A 930 -10.67 -49.81 64.67
N GLN A 931 -11.70 -49.45 65.44
CA GLN A 931 -13.08 -49.46 64.97
C GLN A 931 -13.44 -48.17 64.24
N PRO A 932 -14.26 -48.21 63.18
CA PRO A 932 -14.71 -47.02 62.47
C PRO A 932 -15.26 -45.94 63.41
N GLY A 933 -14.70 -44.73 63.31
CA GLY A 933 -15.11 -43.58 64.12
C GLY A 933 -14.86 -43.70 65.63
N ALA A 934 -13.99 -44.62 66.06
CA ALA A 934 -13.70 -44.92 67.46
C ALA A 934 -14.98 -45.22 68.27
N ALA A 935 -15.89 -46.02 67.71
CA ALA A 935 -17.19 -46.31 68.32
C ALA A 935 -17.08 -46.86 69.75
N GLY A 936 -16.10 -47.74 70.03
CA GLY A 936 -15.88 -48.30 71.37
C GLY A 936 -15.42 -47.26 72.38
N TYR A 937 -14.55 -46.32 71.98
CA TYR A 937 -14.12 -45.19 72.80
C TYR A 937 -15.29 -44.29 73.22
N TRP A 938 -16.16 -43.94 72.26
CA TRP A 938 -17.37 -43.16 72.57
C TRP A 938 -18.37 -43.92 73.44
N GLN A 939 -18.63 -45.19 73.13
CA GLN A 939 -19.52 -46.02 73.94
C GLN A 939 -19.01 -46.17 75.38
N TYR A 940 -17.69 -46.22 75.57
CA TYR A 940 -17.10 -46.28 76.89
C TYR A 940 -17.15 -44.91 77.58
N PHE A 941 -16.53 -43.86 77.05
CA PHE A 941 -16.41 -42.58 77.77
C PHE A 941 -17.66 -41.69 77.70
N GLY A 942 -18.42 -41.71 76.62
CA GLY A 942 -19.57 -40.83 76.42
C GLY A 942 -19.19 -39.34 76.41
N ALA A 943 -20.09 -38.48 76.88
CA ALA A 943 -19.98 -37.02 76.77
C ALA A 943 -18.74 -36.39 77.41
N VAL A 944 -18.04 -37.08 78.33
CA VAL A 944 -16.77 -36.54 78.88
C VAL A 944 -15.63 -36.55 77.86
N ALA A 945 -15.79 -37.27 76.75
CA ALA A 945 -14.89 -37.23 75.60
C ALA A 945 -15.29 -36.16 74.56
N GLY A 946 -16.20 -35.24 74.91
CA GLY A 946 -16.69 -34.20 74.02
C GLY A 946 -17.87 -34.63 73.16
N ASP A 947 -17.98 -34.03 71.97
CA ASP A 947 -19.04 -34.34 71.01
C ASP A 947 -18.78 -35.66 70.27
N SER A 948 -19.83 -36.46 70.06
CA SER A 948 -19.76 -37.73 69.31
C SER A 948 -19.18 -37.52 67.91
N GLY A 949 -18.21 -38.35 67.53
CA GLY A 949 -17.52 -38.29 66.24
C GLY A 949 -16.46 -37.19 66.09
N LYS A 950 -16.41 -36.21 67.01
CA LYS A 950 -15.40 -35.13 67.02
C LYS A 950 -14.28 -35.44 68.01
N TYR A 951 -14.63 -35.77 69.25
CA TYR A 951 -13.72 -36.09 70.36
C TYR A 951 -12.64 -35.05 70.67
N TYR A 952 -12.95 -33.77 70.42
CA TYR A 952 -12.20 -32.61 70.90
C TYR A 952 -13.12 -31.71 71.73
N TYR A 953 -12.59 -31.15 72.81
CA TYR A 953 -13.33 -30.37 73.82
C TYR A 953 -12.37 -29.60 74.73
N SER A 954 -12.89 -28.66 75.53
CA SER A 954 -12.10 -27.90 76.49
C SER A 954 -12.81 -27.82 77.86
N TYR A 955 -12.06 -27.51 78.91
CA TYR A 955 -12.58 -27.28 80.25
C TYR A 955 -11.58 -26.49 81.11
N ASP A 956 -12.09 -25.81 82.14
CA ASP A 956 -11.25 -25.13 83.12
C ASP A 956 -10.99 -25.99 84.34
N VAL A 957 -9.76 -25.94 84.85
CA VAL A 957 -9.36 -26.54 86.13
C VAL A 957 -8.55 -25.52 86.93
N GLY A 958 -9.11 -25.04 88.04
CA GLY A 958 -8.50 -23.94 88.82
C GLY A 958 -8.31 -22.68 87.97
N ALA A 959 -7.06 -22.20 87.92
CA ALA A 959 -6.66 -21.04 87.11
C ALA A 959 -6.30 -21.39 85.66
N TRP A 960 -6.42 -22.65 85.25
CA TRP A 960 -5.95 -23.14 83.95
C TRP A 960 -7.09 -23.53 83.02
N HIS A 961 -6.86 -23.29 81.73
CA HIS A 961 -7.69 -23.79 80.64
C HIS A 961 -7.04 -25.05 80.04
N VAL A 962 -7.83 -26.11 79.87
CA VAL A 962 -7.37 -27.39 79.33
C VAL A 962 -8.10 -27.67 78.03
N VAL A 963 -7.33 -27.92 76.97
CA VAL A 963 -7.86 -28.26 75.65
C VAL A 963 -7.48 -29.71 75.32
N VAL A 964 -8.45 -30.50 74.90
CA VAL A 964 -8.26 -31.89 74.48
C VAL A 964 -8.57 -31.99 72.99
N LEU A 965 -7.60 -32.45 72.21
CA LEU A 965 -7.65 -32.47 70.74
C LEU A 965 -7.57 -33.91 70.22
N ASN A 966 -8.08 -34.10 69.01
CA ASN A 966 -8.16 -35.38 68.31
C ASN A 966 -7.24 -35.38 67.09
N SER A 967 -6.12 -36.10 67.20
CA SER A 967 -5.14 -36.20 66.11
C SER A 967 -5.45 -37.25 65.04
N GLN A 968 -6.65 -37.83 65.08
CA GLN A 968 -7.11 -38.87 64.15
C GLN A 968 -8.11 -38.36 63.11
N ILE A 969 -8.46 -37.08 63.16
CA ILE A 969 -9.33 -36.38 62.21
C ILE A 969 -8.56 -35.25 61.51
N ASP A 970 -9.22 -34.50 60.63
CA ASP A 970 -8.59 -33.39 59.90
C ASP A 970 -8.14 -32.26 60.85
N MET A 971 -6.86 -31.89 60.74
CA MET A 971 -6.18 -30.86 61.51
C MET A 971 -5.56 -29.77 60.60
N SER A 972 -5.89 -29.78 59.30
CA SER A 972 -5.43 -28.76 58.38
C SER A 972 -5.99 -27.39 58.75
N VAL A 973 -5.32 -26.32 58.28
CA VAL A 973 -5.82 -24.95 58.45
C VAL A 973 -7.22 -24.84 57.85
N GLY A 974 -8.19 -24.35 58.61
CA GLY A 974 -9.59 -24.27 58.20
C GLY A 974 -10.41 -25.55 58.43
N SER A 975 -9.82 -26.61 59.01
CA SER A 975 -10.60 -27.76 59.44
C SER A 975 -11.55 -27.37 60.58
N ALA A 976 -12.63 -28.15 60.78
CA ALA A 976 -13.60 -27.86 61.83
C ALA A 976 -12.98 -27.83 63.23
N GLN A 977 -11.98 -28.67 63.49
CA GLN A 977 -11.27 -28.70 64.77
C GLN A 977 -10.33 -27.49 64.94
N GLU A 978 -9.60 -27.11 63.89
CA GLU A 978 -8.68 -25.96 63.92
C GLU A 978 -9.44 -24.64 64.12
N LEU A 979 -10.56 -24.45 63.41
CA LEU A 979 -11.42 -23.27 63.59
C LEU A 979 -12.07 -23.23 64.98
N TRP A 980 -12.48 -24.39 65.50
CA TRP A 980 -13.00 -24.49 66.86
C TRP A 980 -11.94 -24.13 67.90
N LEU A 981 -10.71 -24.65 67.77
CA LEU A 981 -9.60 -24.37 68.67
C LEU A 981 -9.30 -22.88 68.76
N LYS A 982 -9.24 -22.18 67.61
CA LYS A 982 -9.06 -20.72 67.57
C LYS A 982 -10.14 -19.98 68.35
N ALA A 983 -11.40 -20.39 68.17
CA ALA A 983 -12.52 -19.75 68.85
C ALA A 983 -12.51 -20.01 70.36
N ASP A 984 -12.16 -21.22 70.78
CA ASP A 984 -12.07 -21.64 72.17
C ASP A 984 -10.94 -20.90 72.91
N LEU A 985 -9.74 -20.85 72.31
CA LEU A 985 -8.61 -20.10 72.84
C LEU A 985 -8.87 -18.59 72.91
N ALA A 986 -9.62 -18.03 71.96
CA ALA A 986 -10.02 -16.63 72.01
C ALA A 986 -11.11 -16.34 73.06
N ALA A 987 -11.88 -17.35 73.47
CA ALA A 987 -12.97 -17.22 74.43
C ALA A 987 -12.52 -17.39 75.89
N THR A 988 -11.41 -18.10 76.14
CA THR A 988 -10.92 -18.32 77.50
C THR A 988 -10.29 -17.05 78.09
N ALA A 989 -10.62 -16.76 79.35
CA ALA A 989 -10.00 -15.69 80.13
C ALA A 989 -8.91 -16.21 81.09
N LYS A 990 -8.58 -17.51 81.01
CA LYS A 990 -7.57 -18.12 81.87
C LYS A 990 -6.17 -17.74 81.35
N PRO A 991 -5.24 -17.36 82.24
CA PRO A 991 -3.90 -16.95 81.84
C PRO A 991 -3.02 -18.12 81.39
N CYS A 992 -3.40 -19.36 81.68
CA CYS A 992 -2.57 -20.53 81.46
C CYS A 992 -3.32 -21.61 80.69
N THR A 993 -2.71 -22.16 79.63
CA THR A 993 -3.33 -23.20 78.80
C THR A 993 -2.45 -24.45 78.67
N VAL A 994 -3.07 -25.63 78.81
CA VAL A 994 -2.45 -26.93 78.48
C VAL A 994 -3.29 -27.67 77.46
N ALA A 995 -2.65 -28.23 76.43
CA ALA A 995 -3.29 -29.01 75.38
C ALA A 995 -2.88 -30.49 75.42
N ILE A 996 -3.80 -31.39 75.10
CA ILE A 996 -3.64 -32.85 75.27
C ILE A 996 -4.15 -33.59 74.02
N TRP A 997 -3.33 -34.43 73.38
CA TRP A 997 -3.73 -35.31 72.25
C TRP A 997 -2.69 -36.41 71.94
N ASP A 998 -2.95 -37.34 71.00
CA ASP A 998 -2.06 -38.50 70.77
C ASP A 998 -0.75 -38.20 70.03
N GLN A 999 -0.81 -37.72 68.78
CA GLN A 999 0.36 -37.63 67.89
C GLN A 999 1.29 -36.43 68.18
N PRO A 1000 2.55 -36.64 68.63
CA PRO A 1000 3.48 -35.54 68.88
C PRO A 1000 3.83 -34.75 67.63
N ARG A 1001 4.10 -33.46 67.81
CA ARG A 1001 4.73 -32.60 66.79
C ARG A 1001 6.22 -32.94 66.64
N PHE A 1002 6.89 -33.16 67.76
CA PHE A 1002 8.32 -33.43 67.85
C PHE A 1002 8.57 -34.73 68.62
N SER A 1003 9.48 -35.58 68.15
CA SER A 1003 9.85 -36.83 68.83
C SER A 1003 11.27 -37.25 68.47
N SER A 1004 12.03 -37.80 69.41
CA SER A 1004 13.29 -38.51 69.11
C SER A 1004 13.06 -39.99 68.77
N THR A 1005 11.80 -40.41 68.69
CA THR A 1005 11.35 -41.77 68.36
C THR A 1005 10.42 -41.72 67.15
N GLY A 1006 10.60 -42.63 66.19
CA GLY A 1006 9.74 -42.71 65.00
C GLY A 1006 9.84 -41.48 64.08
N THR A 1007 8.71 -40.87 63.75
CA THR A 1007 8.65 -39.67 62.92
C THR A 1007 9.09 -38.46 63.74
N SER A 1008 10.26 -37.93 63.41
CA SER A 1008 10.92 -36.89 64.20
C SER A 1008 10.11 -35.59 64.30
N VAL A 1009 9.50 -35.18 63.20
CA VAL A 1009 8.82 -33.88 63.04
C VAL A 1009 7.53 -34.13 62.25
N ARG A 1010 6.38 -34.16 62.93
CA ARG A 1010 5.08 -34.45 62.32
C ARG A 1010 4.39 -33.18 61.85
N SER A 1011 4.27 -32.99 60.53
CA SER A 1011 3.66 -31.78 59.94
C SER A 1011 2.15 -31.68 60.14
N ALA A 1012 1.44 -32.81 60.23
CA ALA A 1012 -0.01 -32.84 60.29
C ALA A 1012 -0.61 -32.09 61.50
N VAL A 1013 0.09 -32.05 62.63
CA VAL A 1013 -0.34 -31.35 63.85
C VAL A 1013 0.13 -29.89 63.93
N LYS A 1014 0.92 -29.43 62.95
CA LYS A 1014 1.51 -28.09 62.97
C LYS A 1014 0.45 -26.97 63.03
N PRO A 1015 -0.68 -27.01 62.30
CA PRO A 1015 -1.69 -25.95 62.40
C PRO A 1015 -2.23 -25.75 63.82
N LEU A 1016 -2.52 -26.84 64.54
CA LEU A 1016 -2.94 -26.76 65.94
C LEU A 1016 -1.84 -26.18 66.85
N TRP A 1017 -0.58 -26.51 66.58
CA TRP A 1017 0.57 -25.90 67.27
C TRP A 1017 0.71 -24.40 66.98
N ASP A 1018 0.46 -23.97 65.76
CA ASP A 1018 0.51 -22.55 65.38
C ASP A 1018 -0.53 -21.74 66.17
N ASP A 1019 -1.74 -22.28 66.34
CA ASP A 1019 -2.82 -21.62 67.08
C ASP A 1019 -2.57 -21.61 68.59
N LEU A 1020 -2.12 -22.73 69.16
CA LEU A 1020 -1.75 -22.80 70.57
C LEU A 1020 -0.62 -21.84 70.90
N TYR A 1021 0.39 -21.74 70.03
CA TYR A 1021 1.51 -20.84 70.23
C TYR A 1021 1.07 -19.38 70.14
N ALA A 1022 0.23 -19.04 69.17
CA ALA A 1022 -0.33 -17.69 69.02
C ALA A 1022 -1.20 -17.28 70.22
N ALA A 1023 -1.85 -18.24 70.87
CA ALA A 1023 -2.65 -18.02 72.08
C ALA A 1023 -1.84 -18.08 73.40
N GLY A 1024 -0.52 -18.26 73.33
CA GLY A 1024 0.35 -18.32 74.52
C GLY A 1024 0.21 -19.61 75.34
N ALA A 1025 -0.16 -20.74 74.73
CA ALA A 1025 -0.27 -22.00 75.46
C ALA A 1025 1.08 -22.45 76.06
N GLU A 1026 1.02 -23.08 77.24
CA GLU A 1026 2.21 -23.44 78.01
C GLU A 1026 2.73 -24.83 77.66
N LEU A 1027 1.79 -25.77 77.59
CA LEU A 1027 2.08 -27.19 77.64
C LEU A 1027 1.34 -27.93 76.53
N VAL A 1028 2.03 -28.87 75.88
CA VAL A 1028 1.41 -29.89 75.02
C VAL A 1028 1.79 -31.26 75.55
N LEU A 1029 0.78 -32.07 75.88
CA LEU A 1029 0.93 -33.43 76.37
C LEU A 1029 0.49 -34.40 75.27
N ASN A 1030 1.31 -35.41 74.97
CA ASN A 1030 0.99 -36.41 73.96
C ASN A 1030 1.59 -37.79 74.23
N ALA A 1031 1.22 -38.81 73.43
CA ALA A 1031 1.68 -40.17 73.68
C ALA A 1031 1.57 -41.17 72.52
N HIS A 1032 1.73 -40.80 71.26
CA HIS A 1032 1.74 -41.80 70.18
C HIS A 1032 2.92 -42.78 70.25
N TYR A 1033 4.06 -42.33 70.80
CA TYR A 1033 5.23 -43.16 71.03
C TYR A 1033 5.30 -43.57 72.49
N ARG A 1034 5.69 -44.82 72.74
CA ARG A 1034 5.70 -45.45 74.06
C ARG A 1034 7.00 -45.15 74.82
N VAL A 1035 7.27 -43.86 75.04
CA VAL A 1035 8.45 -43.32 75.74
C VAL A 1035 8.08 -42.15 76.65
N TYR A 1036 9.00 -41.76 77.53
CA TYR A 1036 8.98 -40.44 78.19
C TYR A 1036 9.96 -39.50 77.49
N GLU A 1037 9.47 -38.37 76.98
CA GLU A 1037 10.32 -37.33 76.38
C GLU A 1037 9.82 -35.93 76.74
N ARG A 1038 10.71 -35.05 77.21
CA ARG A 1038 10.42 -33.64 77.49
C ARG A 1038 11.29 -32.74 76.62
N PHE A 1039 10.67 -31.73 76.02
CA PHE A 1039 11.31 -30.71 75.21
C PHE A 1039 11.48 -29.39 75.96
N ALA A 1040 12.44 -28.56 75.54
CA ALA A 1040 12.53 -27.16 75.92
C ALA A 1040 11.33 -26.37 75.33
N PRO A 1041 10.96 -25.21 75.91
CA PRO A 1041 10.00 -24.30 75.31
C PRO A 1041 10.42 -23.94 73.88
N GLN A 1042 9.54 -24.17 72.91
CA GLN A 1042 9.88 -24.00 71.50
C GLN A 1042 8.69 -23.58 70.64
N THR A 1043 9.00 -22.97 69.50
CA THR A 1043 8.02 -22.58 68.48
C THR A 1043 7.49 -23.81 67.73
N PRO A 1044 6.37 -23.67 66.97
CA PRO A 1044 5.86 -24.74 66.09
C PRO A 1044 6.85 -25.22 65.01
N ALA A 1045 7.89 -24.44 64.74
CA ALA A 1045 8.99 -24.80 63.84
C ALA A 1045 10.11 -25.61 64.53
N GLY A 1046 10.09 -25.77 65.85
CA GLY A 1046 11.11 -26.47 66.61
C GLY A 1046 12.33 -25.59 66.94
N VAL A 1047 12.14 -24.27 66.98
CA VAL A 1047 13.16 -23.30 67.41
C VAL A 1047 12.94 -23.01 68.89
N ALA A 1048 13.99 -23.02 69.71
CA ALA A 1048 13.87 -22.69 71.13
C ALA A 1048 13.34 -21.26 71.32
N ASP A 1049 12.33 -21.11 72.17
CA ASP A 1049 11.76 -19.84 72.57
C ASP A 1049 11.45 -19.89 74.07
N ALA A 1050 12.28 -19.23 74.88
CA ALA A 1050 12.13 -19.24 76.34
C ALA A 1050 11.05 -18.29 76.85
N THR A 1051 10.46 -17.44 76.00
CA THR A 1051 9.50 -16.40 76.40
C THR A 1051 8.07 -16.77 76.03
N ASN A 1052 7.84 -17.40 74.88
CA ASN A 1052 6.50 -17.78 74.41
C ASN A 1052 6.41 -19.24 73.94
N GLY A 1053 7.48 -20.01 74.13
CA GLY A 1053 7.58 -21.38 73.63
C GLY A 1053 6.70 -22.37 74.36
N ILE A 1054 6.06 -23.26 73.60
CA ILE A 1054 5.31 -24.37 74.19
C ILE A 1054 6.29 -25.45 74.64
N ARG A 1055 6.13 -25.94 75.87
CA ARG A 1055 6.85 -27.11 76.36
C ARG A 1055 6.06 -28.38 76.03
N GLN A 1056 6.68 -29.28 75.27
CA GLN A 1056 6.07 -30.57 74.92
C GLN A 1056 6.52 -31.69 75.88
N PHE A 1057 5.57 -32.52 76.31
CA PHE A 1057 5.80 -33.80 76.96
C PHE A 1057 5.18 -34.95 76.15
N THR A 1058 5.98 -35.95 75.82
CA THR A 1058 5.50 -37.25 75.36
C THR A 1058 5.51 -38.20 76.56
N VAL A 1059 4.32 -38.67 76.97
CA VAL A 1059 4.09 -39.46 78.19
C VAL A 1059 3.44 -40.80 77.81
N GLY A 1060 4.09 -41.55 76.92
CA GLY A 1060 3.63 -42.86 76.48
C GLY A 1060 3.94 -44.00 77.43
N THR A 1061 3.83 -43.75 78.73
CA THR A 1061 4.31 -44.61 79.81
C THR A 1061 3.18 -45.33 80.56
N GLY A 1062 1.98 -45.37 79.96
CA GLY A 1062 0.73 -45.74 80.62
C GLY A 1062 0.56 -47.23 80.94
N GLY A 1063 1.31 -48.14 80.34
CA GLY A 1063 1.26 -49.57 80.70
C GLY A 1063 1.31 -50.55 79.53
N SER A 1064 1.32 -50.07 78.29
CA SER A 1064 1.53 -50.92 77.13
C SER A 1064 2.99 -51.38 76.99
N THR A 1065 3.44 -51.66 75.78
CA THR A 1065 4.85 -51.94 75.44
C THR A 1065 5.68 -50.65 75.41
N ILE A 1066 7.00 -50.72 75.25
CA ILE A 1066 7.89 -49.55 75.27
C ILE A 1066 8.74 -49.47 74.00
N ASP A 1067 8.86 -48.27 73.42
CA ASP A 1067 9.68 -47.98 72.25
C ASP A 1067 11.13 -47.63 72.61
N THR A 1068 12.04 -47.74 71.65
CA THR A 1068 13.43 -47.27 71.79
C THR A 1068 13.63 -45.93 71.07
N PHE A 1069 14.57 -45.12 71.56
CA PHE A 1069 14.91 -43.84 70.92
C PHE A 1069 15.79 -44.01 69.69
N GLY A 1070 15.56 -43.16 68.69
CA GLY A 1070 16.48 -42.91 67.59
C GLY A 1070 17.49 -41.81 67.91
N THR A 1071 17.90 -41.06 66.88
CA THR A 1071 18.77 -39.89 67.07
C THR A 1071 17.99 -38.77 67.78
N PRO A 1072 18.50 -38.23 68.91
CA PRO A 1072 17.91 -37.06 69.56
C PRO A 1072 17.69 -35.90 68.60
N ILE A 1073 16.48 -35.33 68.59
CA ILE A 1073 16.17 -34.13 67.82
C ILE A 1073 16.42 -32.86 68.66
N ALA A 1074 16.49 -31.71 67.98
CA ALA A 1074 16.70 -30.42 68.64
C ALA A 1074 15.68 -30.17 69.76
N ASN A 1075 16.14 -29.49 70.81
CA ASN A 1075 15.37 -29.12 72.01
C ASN A 1075 14.84 -30.28 72.86
N SER A 1076 15.13 -31.55 72.52
CA SER A 1076 14.80 -32.67 73.41
C SER A 1076 15.73 -32.70 74.62
N GLU A 1077 15.20 -32.35 75.80
CA GLU A 1077 15.95 -32.15 77.04
C GLU A 1077 16.10 -33.42 77.87
N VAL A 1078 15.01 -34.19 78.00
CA VAL A 1078 14.98 -35.42 78.80
C VAL A 1078 14.32 -36.53 77.99
N ARG A 1079 14.93 -37.71 77.98
CA ARG A 1079 14.47 -38.90 77.27
C ARG A 1079 14.66 -40.11 78.16
N ALA A 1080 13.63 -40.91 78.34
CA ALA A 1080 13.73 -42.18 79.05
C ALA A 1080 12.80 -43.24 78.45
N THR A 1081 13.33 -44.47 78.36
CA THR A 1081 12.67 -45.68 77.84
C THR A 1081 12.76 -46.78 78.91
N ASN A 1082 12.10 -47.92 78.68
CA ASN A 1082 11.95 -49.04 79.62
C ASN A 1082 11.37 -48.63 80.99
N LEU A 1083 10.50 -47.62 81.01
CA LEU A 1083 9.83 -47.14 82.21
C LEU A 1083 8.30 -47.01 82.04
N PHE A 1084 7.60 -47.13 83.16
CA PHE A 1084 6.15 -46.95 83.28
C PHE A 1084 5.86 -45.99 84.41
N GLY A 1085 4.84 -45.15 84.25
CA GLY A 1085 4.49 -44.15 85.25
C GLY A 1085 3.55 -43.10 84.69
N VAL A 1086 3.28 -42.09 85.51
CA VAL A 1086 2.40 -40.97 85.17
C VAL A 1086 3.13 -39.65 85.31
N LEU A 1087 2.79 -38.68 84.46
CA LEU A 1087 3.21 -37.30 84.65
C LEU A 1087 2.15 -36.59 85.49
N LYS A 1088 2.59 -36.06 86.64
CA LYS A 1088 1.80 -35.19 87.51
C LYS A 1088 2.16 -33.75 87.23
N LEU A 1089 1.16 -32.94 86.91
CA LEU A 1089 1.22 -31.49 86.85
C LEU A 1089 0.49 -30.89 88.05
N THR A 1090 1.13 -29.97 88.76
CA THR A 1090 0.47 -29.11 89.74
C THR A 1090 0.37 -27.72 89.13
N LEU A 1091 -0.86 -27.28 88.94
CA LEU A 1091 -1.25 -26.08 88.22
C LEU A 1091 -1.70 -25.03 89.23
N ALA A 1092 -0.89 -23.98 89.39
CA ALA A 1092 -1.17 -22.85 90.26
C ALA A 1092 -1.60 -21.63 89.43
N ASP A 1093 -2.06 -20.58 90.09
CA ASP A 1093 -2.37 -19.31 89.43
C ASP A 1093 -1.07 -18.71 88.84
N GLY A 1094 -0.96 -18.67 87.51
CA GLY A 1094 0.20 -18.15 86.78
C GLY A 1094 1.45 -19.05 86.74
N SER A 1095 1.39 -20.30 87.22
CA SER A 1095 2.53 -21.22 87.17
C SER A 1095 2.15 -22.69 87.19
N TYR A 1096 3.07 -23.55 86.78
CA TYR A 1096 2.96 -24.99 86.85
C TYR A 1096 4.24 -25.64 87.36
N SER A 1097 4.11 -26.80 87.98
CA SER A 1097 5.22 -27.72 88.22
C SER A 1097 4.89 -29.10 87.69
N TRP A 1098 5.87 -29.79 87.13
CA TRP A 1098 5.72 -31.17 86.70
C TRP A 1098 6.58 -32.11 87.55
N GLN A 1099 6.11 -33.34 87.67
CA GLN A 1099 6.83 -34.45 88.28
C GLN A 1099 6.43 -35.74 87.57
N PHE A 1100 7.40 -36.43 86.98
CA PHE A 1100 7.20 -37.80 86.53
C PHE A 1100 7.28 -38.74 87.72
N ILE A 1101 6.25 -39.56 87.91
CA ILE A 1101 6.13 -40.52 89.02
C ILE A 1101 6.17 -41.92 88.40
N PRO A 1102 7.30 -42.65 88.55
CA PRO A 1102 7.41 -44.01 88.02
C PRO A 1102 6.63 -45.02 88.87
N ILE A 1103 6.31 -46.18 88.30
CA ILE A 1103 5.77 -47.31 89.07
C ILE A 1103 6.79 -47.81 90.11
N ALA A 1104 6.31 -48.51 91.13
CA ALA A 1104 7.17 -49.06 92.18
C ALA A 1104 8.31 -49.92 91.59
N GLY A 1105 9.54 -49.69 92.05
CA GLY A 1105 10.74 -50.41 91.61
C GLY A 1105 11.55 -49.74 90.50
N GLN A 1106 11.00 -48.71 89.83
CA GLN A 1106 11.74 -47.90 88.85
C GLN A 1106 12.27 -46.60 89.49
N THR A 1107 13.41 -46.11 89.02
CA THR A 1107 14.17 -45.01 89.67
C THR A 1107 14.23 -43.72 88.86
N PHE A 1108 13.70 -43.69 87.63
CA PHE A 1108 13.72 -42.50 86.80
C PHE A 1108 12.86 -41.39 87.42
N THR A 1109 13.40 -40.17 87.47
CA THR A 1109 12.70 -38.97 87.93
C THR A 1109 12.94 -37.83 86.96
N ASP A 1110 11.90 -37.04 86.71
CA ASP A 1110 12.00 -35.75 86.05
C ASP A 1110 11.04 -34.80 86.75
N SER A 1111 11.51 -33.62 87.12
CA SER A 1111 10.67 -32.62 87.78
C SER A 1111 11.16 -31.22 87.47
N GLY A 1112 10.25 -30.26 87.51
CA GLY A 1112 10.58 -28.86 87.29
C GLY A 1112 9.35 -27.97 87.42
N SER A 1113 9.52 -26.70 87.11
CA SER A 1113 8.42 -25.72 87.11
C SER A 1113 8.59 -24.71 85.99
N GLY A 1114 7.48 -24.08 85.62
CA GLY A 1114 7.41 -22.98 84.67
C GLY A 1114 6.35 -21.98 85.11
N SER A 1115 6.49 -20.75 84.64
CA SER A 1115 5.44 -19.73 84.72
C SER A 1115 4.63 -19.76 83.44
N CYS A 1116 3.38 -19.31 83.52
CA CYS A 1116 2.61 -19.05 82.31
C CYS A 1116 3.13 -17.79 81.61
N HIS A 1117 2.97 -17.73 80.29
CA HIS A 1117 3.36 -16.61 79.44
C HIS A 1117 2.58 -15.32 79.75
#